data_AF-A0A7Y5SSH0-F1
#
_entry.id   AF-A0A7Y5SSH0-F1
#
_cell.length_a   1.000
_cell.length_b   1.000
_cell.length_c   1.000
_cell.angle_alpha   90.00
_cell.angle_beta   90.00
_cell.angle_gamma   90.00
#
_symmetry.space_group_name_H-M   'P 1'
#
loop_
_entity.id
_entity.type
_entity.pdbx_description
1 polymer ?
#
loop_
_entity_poly.entity_id
_entity_poly.type
_entity_poly.pdbx_seq_one_letter_code
_entity_poly.pdbx_strand_id
1 'polypeptide(L)'
;MFPSHRVVVTLPGIHATQRLAYLELLNEEREQQGRSPLSRHEQSELWDESVDLIFDPDAILIRPDPARMQLAFQADEVLQEIVSKYRIRFLYALNEQVRDAVKRRGECWRVSPLPRSAAEMRQMVASSRIAIAGREIYYYNRVTGTRFLTWDEFDRLGMLEDAELQKHLVEIADFSARTNPHGSPEIAFFVAGKRFSKADFARYDFRAIAPELLHQAFDDLRAAFHEAVPPELRRDDPNDVVWRNRMCAALIGREEDVVSEETLLGLSPEFYMQIEWLPGGRIEEGELIFDPIFEEPSHSGRSADVFGLCDDKARKFIFNFVREHGDLEYVNIGRVINSLSRRRPQDRGRRDVYIAQIKLRDVEKEIISILRMQKWGMREHLDQGKSLLDAMIESEEYTEYILDRRLGCKQLGMNLPSRVTARKISERYQGAQTGCNGITIWSPYFERDYIHGIATDKTPQHKFQSDRYAFEFARLLGAAAAPNLIVGRCDLAMRVLFDDGDEVIVEDAAGMPRELVVADQTGTFCDYLRDLQAVAQEYAVPVNRRLELVSDREGFARIYLTAFLKRFSNIQREYRKRRRAFDTLFKHRRRDEAGSFAYRWEKVLERLDRADPREIQERIRDSLDVDLVRPPRPHHAAVPAALGP
;
A
#
# COMPACT_ATOMS: atom_id res chain seq x y z
N MET A 1 -13.39 -7.53 27.07
CA MET A 1 -12.35 -7.14 28.05
C MET A 1 -12.82 -5.91 28.80
N PHE A 2 -12.48 -5.77 30.08
CA PHE A 2 -12.77 -4.59 30.90
C PHE A 2 -11.43 -4.00 31.37
N PRO A 3 -10.86 -3.01 30.66
CA PRO A 3 -9.50 -2.51 30.91
C PRO A 3 -9.32 -1.92 32.32
N SER A 4 -10.29 -1.11 32.78
CA SER A 4 -10.28 -0.50 34.12
C SER A 4 -10.18 -1.53 35.26
N HIS A 5 -10.75 -2.72 35.04
CA HIS A 5 -10.76 -3.83 36.00
C HIS A 5 -9.65 -4.86 35.73
N ARG A 6 -8.89 -4.70 34.63
CA ARG A 6 -7.90 -5.67 34.15
C ARG A 6 -8.45 -7.10 33.99
N VAL A 7 -9.70 -7.23 33.55
CA VAL A 7 -10.39 -8.53 33.37
C VAL A 7 -10.63 -8.86 31.90
N VAL A 8 -10.35 -10.12 31.52
CA VAL A 8 -10.72 -10.72 30.23
C VAL A 8 -11.70 -11.85 30.47
N VAL A 9 -12.86 -11.78 29.83
CA VAL A 9 -13.87 -12.87 29.86
C VAL A 9 -13.61 -13.80 28.70
N THR A 10 -13.38 -15.09 28.99
CA THR A 10 -13.05 -16.12 27.98
C THR A 10 -14.16 -17.16 27.81
N LEU A 11 -15.35 -16.91 28.35
CA LEU A 11 -16.50 -17.81 28.21
C LEU A 11 -16.97 -17.86 26.75
N PRO A 12 -17.41 -19.05 26.25
CA PRO A 12 -17.96 -19.17 24.91
C PRO A 12 -19.24 -18.34 24.76
N GLY A 13 -19.49 -17.84 23.56
CA GLY A 13 -20.69 -17.05 23.22
C GLY A 13 -20.36 -15.73 22.54
N ILE A 14 -21.37 -14.86 22.44
CA ILE A 14 -21.23 -13.55 21.82
C ILE A 14 -20.78 -12.50 22.85
N HIS A 15 -20.25 -11.36 22.41
CA HIS A 15 -19.75 -10.34 23.34
C HIS A 15 -20.81 -9.86 24.35
N ALA A 16 -22.09 -9.81 23.97
CA ALA A 16 -23.17 -9.46 24.88
C ALA A 16 -23.32 -10.46 26.05
N THR A 17 -23.27 -11.77 25.77
CA THR A 17 -23.38 -12.80 26.82
C THR A 17 -22.14 -12.84 27.72
N GLN A 18 -20.96 -12.56 27.14
CA GLN A 18 -19.72 -12.44 27.92
C GLN A 18 -19.76 -11.24 28.89
N ARG A 19 -20.31 -10.09 28.46
CA ARG A 19 -20.49 -8.93 29.34
C ARG A 19 -21.47 -9.23 30.49
N LEU A 20 -22.59 -9.91 30.18
CA LEU A 20 -23.56 -10.33 31.19
C LEU A 20 -22.94 -11.26 32.24
N ALA A 21 -22.16 -12.26 31.80
CA ALA A 21 -21.50 -13.18 32.73
C ALA A 21 -20.55 -12.46 33.70
N TYR A 22 -19.87 -11.39 33.25
CA TYR A 22 -19.04 -10.59 34.14
C TYR A 22 -19.86 -9.75 35.12
N LEU A 23 -21.00 -9.20 34.70
CA LEU A 23 -21.92 -8.52 35.61
C LEU A 23 -22.49 -9.45 36.67
N GLU A 24 -22.83 -10.68 36.29
CA GLU A 24 -23.30 -11.71 37.23
C GLU A 24 -22.23 -12.00 38.28
N LEU A 25 -20.98 -12.24 37.85
CA LEU A 25 -19.85 -12.43 38.77
C LEU A 25 -19.67 -11.24 39.74
N LEU A 26 -19.70 -10.00 39.24
CA LEU A 26 -19.57 -8.82 40.08
C LEU A 26 -20.72 -8.68 41.08
N ASN A 27 -21.94 -9.02 40.69
CA ASN A 27 -23.10 -8.98 41.59
C ASN A 27 -23.01 -10.07 42.66
N GLU A 28 -22.56 -11.27 42.31
CA GLU A 28 -22.29 -12.36 43.27
C GLU A 28 -21.21 -11.96 44.28
N GLU A 29 -20.10 -11.37 43.82
CA GLU A 29 -19.04 -10.87 44.72
C GLU A 29 -19.55 -9.76 45.66
N ARG A 30 -20.39 -8.86 45.16
CA ARG A 30 -21.00 -7.80 45.98
C ARG A 30 -21.96 -8.37 47.01
N GLU A 31 -22.76 -9.37 46.65
CA GLU A 31 -23.65 -10.06 47.58
C GLU A 31 -22.85 -10.74 48.70
N GLN A 32 -21.76 -11.44 48.36
CA GLN A 32 -20.84 -12.03 49.34
C GLN A 32 -20.21 -10.98 50.28
N GLN A 33 -20.02 -9.75 49.79
CA GLN A 33 -19.52 -8.61 50.56
C GLN A 33 -20.63 -7.81 51.28
N GLY A 34 -21.88 -8.26 51.22
CA GLY A 34 -23.03 -7.59 51.83
C GLY A 34 -23.41 -6.25 51.16
N ARG A 35 -22.99 -6.03 49.92
CA ARG A 35 -23.29 -4.83 49.11
C ARG A 35 -24.48 -5.09 48.20
N SER A 36 -25.24 -4.04 47.90
CA SER A 36 -26.32 -4.11 46.91
C SER A 36 -25.77 -4.40 45.50
N PRO A 37 -26.51 -5.16 44.66
CA PRO A 37 -26.17 -5.36 43.25
C PRO A 37 -25.97 -4.03 42.50
N LEU A 38 -25.21 -4.07 41.42
CA LEU A 38 -25.00 -2.92 40.54
C LEU A 38 -26.34 -2.40 40.01
N SER A 39 -26.54 -1.09 40.11
CA SER A 39 -27.66 -0.40 39.50
C SER A 39 -27.60 -0.47 37.97
N ARG A 40 -28.72 -0.22 37.29
CA ARG A 40 -28.75 -0.20 35.81
C ARG A 40 -27.78 0.83 35.21
N HIS A 41 -27.54 1.94 35.91
CA HIS A 41 -26.60 2.96 35.46
C HIS A 41 -25.16 2.43 35.53
N GLU A 42 -24.74 1.87 36.67
CA GLU A 42 -23.42 1.27 36.84
C GLU A 42 -23.19 0.10 35.85
N GLN A 43 -24.22 -0.71 35.58
CA GLN A 43 -24.15 -1.77 34.57
C GLN A 43 -23.89 -1.22 33.16
N SER A 44 -24.56 -0.12 32.79
CA SER A 44 -24.37 0.53 31.48
C SER A 44 -22.98 1.14 31.36
N GLU A 45 -22.49 1.83 32.40
CA GLU A 45 -21.14 2.39 32.42
C GLU A 45 -20.08 1.30 32.26
N LEU A 46 -20.25 0.17 32.95
CA LEU A 46 -19.33 -0.95 32.84
C LEU A 46 -19.31 -1.57 31.43
N TRP A 47 -20.48 -1.60 30.76
CA TRP A 47 -20.57 -2.04 29.36
C TRP A 47 -19.88 -1.05 28.43
N ASP A 48 -20.04 0.25 28.68
CA ASP A 48 -19.41 1.33 27.93
C ASP A 48 -17.89 1.38 28.08
N GLU A 49 -17.36 0.85 29.18
CA GLU A 49 -15.92 0.66 29.43
C GLU A 49 -15.38 -0.67 28.90
N SER A 50 -16.20 -1.47 28.22
CA SER A 50 -15.74 -2.75 27.67
C SER A 50 -15.15 -2.62 26.26
N VAL A 51 -14.14 -3.44 25.97
CA VAL A 51 -13.53 -3.56 24.64
C VAL A 51 -13.70 -4.98 24.11
N ASP A 52 -14.16 -5.09 22.87
CA ASP A 52 -14.35 -6.36 22.19
C ASP A 52 -13.01 -6.86 21.62
N LEU A 53 -12.71 -8.13 21.91
CA LEU A 53 -11.52 -8.83 21.45
C LEU A 53 -11.93 -10.02 20.59
N ILE A 54 -11.26 -10.21 19.46
CA ILE A 54 -11.43 -11.37 18.58
C ILE A 54 -10.12 -12.14 18.57
N PHE A 55 -10.19 -13.44 18.81
CA PHE A 55 -9.02 -14.31 18.86
C PHE A 55 -8.90 -15.09 17.56
N ASP A 56 -7.79 -14.87 16.85
CA ASP A 56 -7.32 -15.70 15.75
C ASP A 56 -6.17 -16.60 16.24
N PRO A 57 -5.82 -17.68 15.53
CA PRO A 57 -4.68 -18.53 15.89
C PRO A 57 -3.39 -17.73 16.12
N ASP A 58 -3.14 -16.74 15.25
CA ASP A 58 -1.89 -16.00 15.22
C ASP A 58 -1.98 -14.60 15.86
N ALA A 59 -3.18 -14.08 16.13
CA ALA A 59 -3.38 -12.72 16.60
C ALA A 59 -4.59 -12.53 17.52
N ILE A 60 -4.53 -11.52 18.39
CA ILE A 60 -5.65 -10.96 19.14
C ILE A 60 -6.00 -9.63 18.46
N LEU A 61 -7.22 -9.52 17.98
CA LEU A 61 -7.73 -8.35 17.28
C LEU A 61 -8.59 -7.52 18.24
N ILE A 62 -8.14 -6.32 18.55
CA ILE A 62 -8.91 -5.31 19.26
C ILE A 62 -9.90 -4.70 18.27
N ARG A 63 -11.18 -4.67 18.64
CA ARG A 63 -12.22 -3.94 17.91
C ARG A 63 -12.44 -2.57 18.58
N PRO A 64 -11.81 -1.49 18.07
CA PRO A 64 -11.92 -0.19 18.71
C PRO A 64 -13.27 0.47 18.46
N ASP A 65 -13.76 1.25 19.42
CA ASP A 65 -14.76 2.28 19.17
C ASP A 65 -14.04 3.53 18.62
N PRO A 66 -14.31 3.98 17.37
CA PRO A 66 -13.67 5.14 16.78
C PRO A 66 -13.72 6.41 17.66
N ALA A 67 -14.82 6.60 18.40
CA ALA A 67 -14.99 7.76 19.28
C ALA A 67 -14.27 7.62 20.64
N ARG A 68 -13.85 6.39 20.99
CA ARG A 68 -13.23 6.06 22.29
C ARG A 68 -11.92 5.29 22.12
N MET A 69 -11.07 5.73 21.19
CA MET A 69 -9.76 5.09 20.92
C MET A 69 -8.87 4.95 22.16
N GLN A 70 -8.98 5.85 23.14
CA GLN A 70 -8.24 5.74 24.40
C GLN A 70 -8.54 4.44 25.16
N LEU A 71 -9.79 3.98 25.14
CA LEU A 71 -10.20 2.73 25.78
C LEU A 71 -9.58 1.51 25.07
N ALA A 72 -9.49 1.57 23.73
CA ALA A 72 -8.81 0.53 22.95
C ALA A 72 -7.30 0.48 23.25
N PHE A 73 -6.66 1.62 23.50
CA PHE A 73 -5.26 1.68 23.91
C PHE A 73 -5.02 1.18 25.33
N GLN A 74 -5.95 1.42 26.26
CA GLN A 74 -5.89 0.81 27.59
C GLN A 74 -6.03 -0.72 27.54
N ALA A 75 -6.96 -1.22 26.72
CA ALA A 75 -7.10 -2.66 26.49
C ALA A 75 -5.82 -3.28 25.93
N ASP A 76 -5.20 -2.59 24.96
CA ASP A 76 -3.91 -2.96 24.41
C ASP A 76 -2.79 -3.03 25.48
N GLU A 77 -2.65 -2.01 26.32
CA GLU A 77 -1.65 -1.99 27.40
C GLU A 77 -1.83 -3.16 28.37
N VAL A 78 -3.07 -3.46 28.77
CA VAL A 78 -3.35 -4.61 29.65
C VAL A 78 -3.07 -5.94 28.94
N LEU A 79 -3.36 -6.06 27.63
CA LEU A 79 -3.05 -7.27 26.87
C LEU A 79 -1.55 -7.51 26.73
N GLN A 80 -0.74 -6.45 26.64
CA GLN A 80 0.73 -6.56 26.57
C GLN A 80 1.34 -7.16 27.85
N GLU A 81 0.64 -7.12 28.99
CA GLU A 81 1.06 -7.81 30.21
C GLU A 81 0.89 -9.35 30.10
N ILE A 82 0.09 -9.83 29.15
CA ILE A 82 -0.33 -11.25 29.02
C ILE A 82 0.31 -11.90 27.78
N VAL A 83 0.37 -11.17 26.67
CA VAL A 83 0.89 -11.67 25.38
C VAL A 83 1.85 -10.67 24.74
N SER A 84 2.74 -11.17 23.90
CA SER A 84 3.63 -10.32 23.08
C SER A 84 2.82 -9.32 22.24
N LYS A 85 3.31 -8.08 22.19
CA LYS A 85 2.69 -6.98 21.44
C LYS A 85 2.50 -7.31 19.96
N TYR A 86 3.37 -8.15 19.40
CA TYR A 86 3.28 -8.65 18.02
C TYR A 86 1.93 -9.30 17.69
N ARG A 87 1.33 -9.99 18.66
CA ARG A 87 0.05 -10.69 18.47
C ARG A 87 -1.14 -9.74 18.52
N ILE A 88 -0.99 -8.52 19.02
CA ILE A 88 -2.12 -7.61 19.27
C ILE A 88 -2.27 -6.63 18.10
N ARG A 89 -3.40 -6.68 17.39
CA ARG A 89 -3.72 -5.82 16.23
C ARG A 89 -5.01 -5.04 16.42
N PHE A 90 -5.17 -3.92 15.71
CA PHE A 90 -6.40 -3.14 15.67
C PHE A 90 -7.19 -3.42 14.39
N LEU A 91 -8.50 -3.65 14.54
CA LEU A 91 -9.46 -3.70 13.45
C LEU A 91 -9.88 -2.30 13.00
N TYR A 92 -10.81 -2.24 12.05
CA TYR A 92 -11.29 -0.99 11.45
C TYR A 92 -10.20 -0.22 10.70
N ALA A 93 -9.33 -0.92 9.98
CA ALA A 93 -8.31 -0.32 9.13
C ALA A 93 -8.86 0.77 8.18
N LEU A 94 -10.12 0.66 7.76
CA LEU A 94 -10.77 1.62 6.86
C LEU A 94 -11.39 2.83 7.58
N ASN A 95 -11.51 2.81 8.92
CA ASN A 95 -12.05 3.94 9.68
C ASN A 95 -10.96 4.98 9.93
N GLU A 96 -11.20 6.22 9.50
CA GLU A 96 -10.24 7.33 9.57
C GLU A 96 -9.80 7.66 11.00
N GLN A 97 -10.74 7.71 11.96
CA GLN A 97 -10.43 8.05 13.35
C GLN A 97 -9.54 6.99 14.01
N VAL A 98 -9.83 5.71 13.76
CA VAL A 98 -9.02 4.59 14.28
C VAL A 98 -7.61 4.65 13.69
N ARG A 99 -7.48 4.84 12.37
CA ARG A 99 -6.17 4.94 11.75
C ARG A 99 -5.38 6.13 12.25
N ASP A 100 -5.98 7.31 12.31
CA ASP A 100 -5.28 8.51 12.73
C ASP A 100 -4.78 8.39 14.16
N ALA A 101 -5.58 7.79 15.04
CA ALA A 101 -5.16 7.49 16.40
C ALA A 101 -3.97 6.51 16.44
N VAL A 102 -4.02 5.40 15.69
CA VAL A 102 -2.92 4.41 15.63
C VAL A 102 -1.66 4.99 14.96
N LYS A 103 -1.84 5.78 13.90
CA LYS A 103 -0.79 6.49 13.17
C LYS A 103 -0.04 7.48 14.05
N ARG A 104 -0.77 8.26 14.87
CA ARG A 104 -0.19 9.18 15.85
C ARG A 104 0.67 8.48 16.91
N ARG A 105 0.39 7.21 17.20
CA ARG A 105 1.25 6.39 18.08
C ARG A 105 2.46 5.80 17.36
N GLY A 106 2.68 6.03 16.06
CA GLY A 106 3.76 5.36 15.32
C GLY A 106 3.54 3.85 15.13
N GLU A 107 2.28 3.40 15.22
CA GLU A 107 1.91 1.99 15.28
C GLU A 107 1.14 1.52 14.03
N CYS A 108 1.35 2.13 12.85
CA CYS A 108 0.69 1.68 11.61
C CYS A 108 0.86 0.18 11.32
N TRP A 109 1.95 -0.43 11.80
CA TRP A 109 2.19 -1.87 11.69
C TRP A 109 1.15 -2.71 12.44
N ARG A 110 0.43 -2.14 13.40
CA ARG A 110 -0.58 -2.83 14.22
C ARG A 110 -1.98 -2.80 13.63
N VAL A 111 -2.19 -2.05 12.55
CA VAL A 111 -3.44 -2.11 11.80
C VAL A 111 -3.50 -3.47 11.09
N SER A 112 -4.61 -4.20 11.27
CA SER A 112 -4.77 -5.51 10.63
C SER A 112 -4.69 -5.35 9.10
N PRO A 113 -3.78 -6.06 8.41
CA PRO A 113 -3.62 -5.92 6.97
C PRO A 113 -4.86 -6.46 6.23
N LEU A 114 -5.29 -5.73 5.20
CA LEU A 114 -6.27 -6.25 4.25
C LEU A 114 -5.65 -7.36 3.39
N PRO A 115 -6.41 -8.38 2.96
CA PRO A 115 -5.89 -9.44 2.10
C PRO A 115 -5.44 -8.89 0.75
N ARG A 116 -4.21 -9.24 0.33
CA ARG A 116 -3.51 -8.71 -0.85
C ARG A 116 -3.42 -9.72 -2.00
N SER A 117 -3.65 -10.99 -1.72
CA SER A 117 -3.59 -12.07 -2.70
C SER A 117 -4.86 -12.93 -2.69
N ALA A 118 -5.11 -13.65 -3.80
CA ALA A 118 -6.21 -14.61 -3.85
C ALA A 118 -6.07 -15.72 -2.80
N ALA A 119 -4.85 -16.08 -2.42
CA ALA A 119 -4.60 -17.04 -1.35
C ALA A 119 -4.99 -16.47 0.02
N GLU A 120 -4.59 -15.24 0.34
CA GLU A 120 -4.99 -14.54 1.57
C GLU A 120 -6.50 -14.32 1.64
N MET A 121 -7.14 -13.94 0.53
CA MET A 121 -8.59 -13.80 0.47
C MET A 121 -9.31 -15.11 0.81
N ARG A 122 -8.86 -16.23 0.23
CA ARG A 122 -9.41 -17.57 0.56
C ARG A 122 -9.20 -17.92 2.03
N GLN A 123 -8.02 -17.65 2.55
CA GLN A 123 -7.71 -17.90 3.97
C GLN A 123 -8.60 -17.05 4.88
N MET A 124 -8.81 -15.77 4.55
CA MET A 124 -9.69 -14.88 5.31
C MET A 124 -11.13 -15.43 5.34
N VAL A 125 -11.69 -15.78 4.19
CA VAL A 125 -13.04 -16.36 4.09
C VAL A 125 -13.14 -17.64 4.92
N ALA A 126 -12.17 -18.55 4.79
CA ALA A 126 -12.16 -19.81 5.55
C ALA A 126 -12.10 -19.56 7.06
N SER A 127 -11.25 -18.64 7.51
CA SER A 127 -11.10 -18.28 8.93
C SER A 127 -12.27 -17.48 9.50
N SER A 128 -13.20 -17.02 8.65
CA SER A 128 -14.37 -16.25 9.09
C SER A 128 -15.57 -17.13 9.44
N ARG A 129 -15.51 -18.44 9.21
CA ARG A 129 -16.62 -19.34 9.56
C ARG A 129 -16.78 -19.40 11.08
N ILE A 130 -18.02 -19.29 11.56
CA ILE A 130 -18.35 -19.33 12.98
C ILE A 130 -19.72 -19.95 13.23
N ALA A 131 -19.89 -20.51 14.42
CA ALA A 131 -21.18 -20.92 14.98
C ALA A 131 -21.68 -19.92 16.04
N ILE A 132 -22.98 -19.92 16.31
CA ILE A 132 -23.54 -19.26 17.51
C ILE A 132 -23.77 -20.32 18.60
N ALA A 133 -24.64 -21.30 18.35
CA ALA A 133 -24.80 -22.47 19.19
C ALA A 133 -24.69 -23.79 18.41
N GLY A 134 -25.16 -23.84 17.17
CA GLY A 134 -25.14 -25.04 16.31
C GLY A 134 -23.89 -25.18 15.42
N ARG A 135 -24.11 -25.58 14.17
CA ARG A 135 -23.04 -25.71 13.15
C ARG A 135 -22.46 -24.34 12.71
N GLU A 136 -21.26 -24.37 12.15
CA GLU A 136 -20.56 -23.18 11.60
C GLU A 136 -21.13 -22.74 10.24
N ILE A 137 -22.36 -22.20 10.26
CA ILE A 137 -23.11 -21.80 9.05
C ILE A 137 -22.97 -20.31 8.70
N TYR A 138 -22.26 -19.54 9.52
CA TYR A 138 -22.13 -18.10 9.33
C TYR A 138 -20.71 -17.68 8.97
N TYR A 139 -20.60 -16.61 8.19
CA TYR A 139 -19.35 -15.89 7.97
C TYR A 139 -19.34 -14.62 8.82
N TYR A 140 -18.41 -14.54 9.76
CA TYR A 140 -18.32 -13.45 10.74
C TYR A 140 -17.59 -12.24 10.18
N ASN A 141 -18.32 -11.14 10.03
CA ASN A 141 -17.74 -9.84 9.77
C ASN A 141 -17.12 -9.30 11.06
N ARG A 142 -15.80 -9.36 11.16
CA ARG A 142 -15.02 -8.89 12.32
C ARG A 142 -15.11 -7.38 12.53
N VAL A 143 -15.42 -6.64 11.46
CA VAL A 143 -15.58 -5.19 11.46
C VAL A 143 -16.94 -4.84 12.06
N THR A 144 -18.06 -5.29 11.52
CA THR A 144 -19.37 -4.89 12.06
C THR A 144 -19.85 -5.76 13.21
N GLY A 145 -19.25 -6.93 13.42
CA GLY A 145 -19.75 -7.97 14.32
C GLY A 145 -20.99 -8.70 13.79
N THR A 146 -21.32 -8.52 12.52
CA THR A 146 -22.46 -9.17 11.88
C THR A 146 -22.08 -10.56 11.41
N ARG A 147 -22.96 -11.54 11.62
CA ARG A 147 -22.84 -12.90 11.06
C ARG A 147 -23.61 -12.96 9.76
N PHE A 148 -22.91 -13.13 8.64
CA PHE A 148 -23.52 -13.31 7.33
C PHE A 148 -23.93 -14.76 7.13
N LEU A 149 -25.22 -14.98 6.89
CA LEU A 149 -25.75 -16.26 6.42
C LEU A 149 -25.82 -16.21 4.89
N THR A 150 -25.18 -17.16 4.22
CA THR A 150 -25.26 -17.33 2.76
C THR A 150 -26.44 -18.22 2.38
N TRP A 151 -26.89 -18.12 1.13
CA TRP A 151 -27.94 -19.00 0.64
C TRP A 151 -27.49 -20.47 0.64
N ASP A 152 -26.25 -20.77 0.24
CA ASP A 152 -25.74 -22.15 0.19
C ASP A 152 -25.75 -22.82 1.57
N GLU A 153 -25.26 -22.12 2.60
CA GLU A 153 -25.30 -22.65 3.98
C GLU A 153 -26.74 -22.78 4.51
N PHE A 154 -27.64 -21.87 4.14
CA PHE A 154 -29.06 -21.99 4.50
C PHE A 154 -29.74 -23.17 3.79
N ASP A 155 -29.46 -23.39 2.51
CA ASP A 155 -29.99 -24.51 1.70
C ASP A 155 -29.61 -25.87 2.30
N ARG A 156 -28.37 -26.01 2.77
CA ARG A 156 -27.86 -27.23 3.41
C ARG A 156 -28.55 -27.57 4.73
N LEU A 157 -29.23 -26.61 5.39
CA LEU A 157 -30.00 -26.91 6.59
C LEU A 157 -31.15 -27.89 6.32
N GLY A 158 -31.65 -27.96 5.08
CA GLY A 158 -32.68 -28.93 4.68
C GLY A 158 -32.23 -30.39 4.74
N MET A 159 -30.94 -30.66 4.92
CA MET A 159 -30.39 -32.01 5.09
C MET A 159 -30.30 -32.44 6.56
N LEU A 160 -30.73 -31.59 7.50
CA LEU A 160 -30.69 -31.85 8.93
C LEU A 160 -31.94 -32.60 9.40
N GLU A 161 -31.80 -33.32 10.50
CA GLU A 161 -32.92 -33.89 11.24
C GLU A 161 -33.78 -32.78 11.86
N ASP A 162 -35.08 -33.02 12.02
CA ASP A 162 -36.08 -32.02 12.44
C ASP A 162 -35.67 -31.24 13.69
N ALA A 163 -35.15 -31.92 14.71
CA ALA A 163 -34.75 -31.30 15.97
C ALA A 163 -33.52 -30.37 15.82
N GLU A 164 -32.62 -30.65 14.87
CA GLU A 164 -31.45 -29.82 14.60
C GLU A 164 -31.81 -28.64 13.70
N LEU A 165 -32.65 -28.88 12.67
CA LEU A 165 -33.22 -27.83 11.82
C LEU A 165 -34.01 -26.80 12.64
N GLN A 166 -34.89 -27.26 13.54
CA GLN A 166 -35.68 -26.39 14.40
C GLN A 166 -34.79 -25.49 15.26
N LYS A 167 -33.72 -26.04 15.86
CA LYS A 167 -32.76 -25.24 16.65
C LYS A 167 -32.12 -24.13 15.83
N HIS A 168 -31.70 -24.43 14.61
CA HIS A 168 -31.11 -23.43 13.72
C HIS A 168 -32.11 -22.35 13.29
N LEU A 169 -33.36 -22.71 13.00
CA LEU A 169 -34.40 -21.72 12.64
C LEU A 169 -34.76 -20.80 13.80
N VAL A 170 -34.85 -21.32 15.03
CA VAL A 170 -35.01 -20.50 16.25
C VAL A 170 -33.83 -19.55 16.41
N GLU A 171 -32.60 -20.06 16.28
CA GLU A 171 -31.37 -19.25 16.37
C GLU A 171 -31.38 -18.11 15.34
N ILE A 172 -31.63 -18.40 14.05
CA ILE A 172 -31.64 -17.39 12.98
C ILE A 172 -32.73 -16.35 13.24
N ALA A 173 -33.94 -16.77 13.64
CA ALA A 173 -35.04 -15.86 13.93
C ALA A 173 -34.72 -14.93 15.12
N ASP A 174 -34.20 -15.48 16.22
CA ASP A 174 -33.87 -14.72 17.43
C ASP A 174 -32.75 -13.69 17.18
N PHE A 175 -31.68 -14.09 16.50
CA PHE A 175 -30.51 -13.24 16.32
C PHE A 175 -30.64 -12.28 15.13
N SER A 176 -31.35 -12.63 14.05
CA SER A 176 -31.63 -11.67 12.97
C SER A 176 -32.52 -10.49 13.41
N ALA A 177 -33.28 -10.67 14.49
CA ALA A 177 -34.08 -9.61 15.09
C ALA A 177 -33.28 -8.62 15.95
N ARG A 178 -32.06 -8.99 16.37
CA ARG A 178 -31.23 -8.22 17.30
C ARG A 178 -30.19 -7.36 16.58
N THR A 179 -29.79 -6.29 17.25
CA THR A 179 -28.65 -5.46 16.86
C THR A 179 -27.58 -5.53 17.93
N ASN A 180 -26.32 -5.51 17.48
CA ASN A 180 -25.18 -5.40 18.36
C ASN A 180 -25.03 -3.96 18.91
N PRO A 181 -24.13 -3.72 19.87
CA PRO A 181 -23.94 -2.39 20.49
C PRO A 181 -23.55 -1.27 19.52
N HIS A 182 -23.04 -1.62 18.33
CA HIS A 182 -22.69 -0.67 17.28
C HIS A 182 -23.84 -0.41 16.30
N GLY A 183 -25.06 -0.85 16.63
CA GLY A 183 -26.26 -0.66 15.82
C GLY A 183 -26.35 -1.54 14.57
N SER A 184 -25.39 -2.45 14.36
CA SER A 184 -25.40 -3.40 13.25
C SER A 184 -26.20 -4.66 13.59
N PRO A 185 -26.86 -5.34 12.63
CA PRO A 185 -27.58 -6.58 12.90
C PRO A 185 -26.63 -7.69 13.38
N GLU A 186 -27.09 -8.53 14.29
CA GLU A 186 -26.33 -9.71 14.76
C GLU A 186 -26.23 -10.79 13.68
N ILE A 187 -27.31 -11.02 12.92
CA ILE A 187 -27.32 -11.84 11.68
C ILE A 187 -27.82 -10.99 10.51
N ALA A 188 -27.15 -11.07 9.38
CA ALA A 188 -27.61 -10.52 8.10
C ALA A 188 -27.55 -11.57 6.98
N PHE A 189 -28.41 -11.42 5.98
CA PHE A 189 -28.48 -12.32 4.83
C PHE A 189 -27.58 -11.80 3.72
N PHE A 190 -26.55 -12.58 3.36
CA PHE A 190 -25.53 -12.16 2.42
C PHE A 190 -26.15 -11.81 1.06
N VAL A 191 -25.88 -10.58 0.58
CA VAL A 191 -26.31 -10.02 -0.73
C VAL A 191 -27.81 -10.09 -1.06
N ALA A 192 -28.68 -10.39 -0.10
CA ALA A 192 -30.13 -10.42 -0.31
C ALA A 192 -30.79 -9.02 -0.35
N GLY A 193 -30.04 -7.98 0.07
CA GLY A 193 -30.55 -6.62 0.16
C GLY A 193 -31.77 -6.52 1.08
N LYS A 194 -32.79 -5.78 0.64
CA LYS A 194 -34.08 -5.66 1.35
C LYS A 194 -35.10 -6.72 0.93
N ARG A 195 -34.76 -7.62 0.00
CA ARG A 195 -35.69 -8.60 -0.59
C ARG A 195 -35.94 -9.80 0.34
N PHE A 196 -35.00 -10.08 1.24
CA PHE A 196 -35.13 -11.11 2.27
C PHE A 196 -34.53 -10.60 3.58
N SER A 197 -35.26 -10.72 4.68
CA SER A 197 -34.93 -10.06 5.94
C SER A 197 -35.52 -10.78 7.15
N LYS A 198 -35.27 -10.23 8.35
CA LYS A 198 -35.91 -10.70 9.59
C LYS A 198 -37.44 -10.72 9.55
N ALA A 199 -38.06 -9.91 8.69
CA ALA A 199 -39.52 -9.86 8.55
C ALA A 199 -40.11 -11.17 7.98
N ASP A 200 -39.31 -11.92 7.23
CA ASP A 200 -39.72 -13.21 6.66
C ASP A 200 -39.78 -14.29 7.74
N PHE A 201 -38.85 -14.26 8.70
CA PHE A 201 -38.82 -15.17 9.85
C PHE A 201 -39.89 -14.85 10.89
N ALA A 202 -40.27 -13.58 11.06
CA ALA A 202 -41.26 -13.13 12.04
C ALA A 202 -42.67 -13.72 11.83
N ARG A 203 -42.92 -14.40 10.70
CA ARG A 203 -44.20 -15.05 10.37
C ARG A 203 -44.39 -16.41 11.03
N TYR A 204 -43.32 -16.98 11.59
CA TYR A 204 -43.31 -18.33 12.16
C TYR A 204 -42.87 -18.29 13.63
N ASP A 205 -43.48 -19.13 14.47
CA ASP A 205 -42.98 -19.44 15.81
C ASP A 205 -42.32 -20.82 15.79
N PHE A 206 -41.02 -20.85 15.49
CA PHE A 206 -40.27 -22.10 15.38
C PHE A 206 -40.16 -22.87 16.71
N ARG A 207 -40.43 -22.27 17.87
CA ARG A 207 -40.43 -22.98 19.16
C ARG A 207 -41.69 -23.81 19.37
N ALA A 208 -42.79 -23.42 18.73
CA ALA A 208 -44.10 -24.06 18.87
C ALA A 208 -44.61 -24.67 17.55
N ILE A 209 -43.81 -24.67 16.49
CA ILE A 209 -44.19 -25.22 15.19
C ILE A 209 -44.35 -26.74 15.26
N ALA A 210 -45.40 -27.25 14.63
CA ALA A 210 -45.62 -28.69 14.50
C ALA A 210 -44.55 -29.32 13.58
N PRO A 211 -44.02 -30.51 13.88
CA PRO A 211 -42.99 -31.16 13.06
C PRO A 211 -43.35 -31.27 11.57
N GLU A 212 -44.63 -31.50 11.27
CA GLU A 212 -45.14 -31.65 9.91
C GLU A 212 -45.12 -30.34 9.10
N LEU A 213 -45.10 -29.19 9.79
CA LEU A 213 -45.08 -27.86 9.18
C LEU A 213 -43.68 -27.23 9.14
N LEU A 214 -42.72 -27.81 9.87
CA LEU A 214 -41.36 -27.29 9.97
C LEU A 214 -40.66 -27.23 8.61
N HIS A 215 -40.71 -28.33 7.85
CA HIS A 215 -40.10 -28.41 6.52
C HIS A 215 -40.79 -27.50 5.51
N GLN A 216 -42.12 -27.35 5.61
CA GLN A 216 -42.84 -26.44 4.73
C GLN A 216 -42.46 -24.97 4.98
N ALA A 217 -42.37 -24.57 6.26
CA ALA A 217 -41.90 -23.23 6.62
C ALA A 217 -40.45 -22.99 6.18
N PHE A 218 -39.59 -24.01 6.29
CA PHE A 218 -38.22 -23.94 5.79
C PHE A 218 -38.17 -23.78 4.27
N ASP A 219 -38.92 -24.57 3.51
CA ASP A 219 -38.96 -24.51 2.05
C ASP A 219 -39.47 -23.16 1.52
N ASP A 220 -40.48 -22.57 2.18
CA ASP A 220 -40.97 -21.22 1.87
C ASP A 220 -39.87 -20.16 2.02
N LEU A 221 -39.14 -20.20 3.15
CA LEU A 221 -38.02 -19.28 3.41
C LEU A 221 -36.86 -19.50 2.45
N ARG A 222 -36.57 -20.76 2.14
CA ARG A 222 -35.51 -21.18 1.22
C ARG A 222 -35.78 -20.66 -0.20
N ALA A 223 -37.02 -20.77 -0.68
CA ALA A 223 -37.42 -20.24 -1.97
C ALA A 223 -37.31 -18.70 -2.01
N ALA A 224 -37.77 -18.01 -0.96
CA ALA A 224 -37.66 -16.55 -0.87
C ALA A 224 -36.20 -16.07 -0.85
N PHE A 225 -35.32 -16.76 -0.13
CA PHE A 225 -33.90 -16.41 -0.08
C PHE A 225 -33.20 -16.70 -1.42
N HIS A 226 -33.54 -17.80 -2.10
CA HIS A 226 -33.01 -18.11 -3.43
C HIS A 226 -33.29 -16.99 -4.45
N GLU A 227 -34.53 -16.48 -4.47
CA GLU A 227 -34.95 -15.40 -5.37
C GLU A 227 -34.29 -14.05 -5.03
N ALA A 228 -33.91 -13.84 -3.76
CA ALA A 228 -33.25 -12.62 -3.32
C ALA A 228 -31.76 -12.54 -3.70
N VAL A 229 -31.10 -13.68 -3.97
CA VAL A 229 -29.65 -13.77 -4.22
C VAL A 229 -29.35 -13.93 -5.72
N PRO A 230 -28.43 -13.12 -6.30
CA PRO A 230 -28.00 -13.27 -7.69
C PRO A 230 -27.43 -14.68 -7.99
N PRO A 231 -27.69 -15.26 -9.18
CA PRO A 231 -27.26 -16.62 -9.53
C PRO A 231 -25.77 -16.91 -9.29
N GLU A 232 -24.90 -15.96 -9.63
CA GLU A 232 -23.45 -16.03 -9.48
C GLU A 232 -22.97 -16.04 -8.01
N LEU A 233 -23.83 -15.71 -7.04
CA LEU A 233 -23.50 -15.66 -5.62
C LEU A 233 -24.21 -16.73 -4.79
N ARG A 234 -24.96 -17.63 -5.42
CA ARG A 234 -25.69 -18.70 -4.74
C ARG A 234 -24.78 -19.80 -4.23
N ARG A 235 -23.66 -20.08 -4.89
CA ARG A 235 -22.74 -21.14 -4.45
C ARG A 235 -21.57 -20.56 -3.68
N ASP A 236 -21.27 -21.11 -2.51
CA ASP A 236 -20.11 -20.72 -1.72
C ASP A 236 -18.83 -21.35 -2.29
N ASP A 237 -18.23 -20.70 -3.31
CA ASP A 237 -16.98 -21.13 -3.91
C ASP A 237 -15.86 -20.08 -3.73
N PRO A 238 -14.90 -20.30 -2.81
CA PRO A 238 -13.76 -19.41 -2.62
C PRO A 238 -12.81 -19.30 -3.83
N ASN A 239 -12.91 -20.20 -4.82
CA ASN A 239 -12.13 -20.13 -6.06
C ASN A 239 -12.83 -19.30 -7.14
N ASP A 240 -14.15 -19.09 -7.04
CA ASP A 240 -14.86 -18.17 -7.91
C ASP A 240 -14.45 -16.72 -7.59
N VAL A 241 -14.01 -15.98 -8.61
CA VAL A 241 -13.46 -14.62 -8.43
C VAL A 241 -14.54 -13.63 -7.99
N VAL A 242 -15.75 -13.74 -8.54
CA VAL A 242 -16.85 -12.82 -8.25
C VAL A 242 -17.34 -13.06 -6.82
N TRP A 243 -17.59 -14.31 -6.46
CA TRP A 243 -18.02 -14.67 -5.11
C TRP A 243 -16.95 -14.31 -4.07
N ARG A 244 -15.69 -14.71 -4.29
CA ARG A 244 -14.59 -14.44 -3.36
C ARG A 244 -14.43 -12.95 -3.09
N ASN A 245 -14.39 -12.13 -4.14
CA ASN A 245 -14.19 -10.69 -3.99
C ASN A 245 -15.38 -10.06 -3.25
N ARG A 246 -16.61 -10.49 -3.55
CA ARG A 246 -17.81 -9.96 -2.91
C ARG A 246 -17.90 -10.36 -1.43
N MET A 247 -17.61 -11.61 -1.09
CA MET A 247 -17.58 -12.08 0.29
C MET A 247 -16.47 -11.37 1.07
N CYS A 248 -15.27 -11.24 0.49
CA CYS A 248 -14.18 -10.50 1.12
C CYS A 248 -14.57 -9.04 1.39
N ALA A 249 -15.21 -8.35 0.44
CA ALA A 249 -15.68 -6.97 0.60
C ALA A 249 -16.68 -6.82 1.75
N ALA A 250 -17.62 -7.77 1.87
CA ALA A 250 -18.57 -7.80 2.98
C ALA A 250 -17.86 -8.01 4.32
N LEU A 251 -16.90 -8.93 4.41
CA LEU A 251 -16.16 -9.25 5.64
C LEU A 251 -15.24 -8.14 6.13
N ILE A 252 -14.73 -7.29 5.23
CA ILE A 252 -13.92 -6.12 5.57
C ILE A 252 -14.77 -4.85 5.81
N GLY A 253 -16.10 -4.93 5.64
CA GLY A 253 -17.01 -3.81 5.85
C GLY A 253 -16.94 -2.71 4.78
N ARG A 254 -16.60 -3.03 3.53
CA ARG A 254 -16.74 -2.09 2.41
C ARG A 254 -18.19 -2.09 1.92
N GLU A 255 -18.90 -0.96 2.06
CA GLU A 255 -20.06 -0.66 1.20
C GLU A 255 -19.57 -0.34 -0.22
N GLU A 256 -20.41 -0.53 -1.23
CA GLU A 256 -20.06 -0.53 -2.66
C GLU A 256 -19.33 0.74 -3.16
N ASP A 257 -19.39 1.84 -2.41
CA ASP A 257 -18.80 3.14 -2.76
C ASP A 257 -17.68 3.61 -1.80
N VAL A 258 -17.18 2.76 -0.89
CA VAL A 258 -16.11 3.16 0.02
C VAL A 258 -14.78 3.14 -0.73
N VAL A 259 -14.42 4.32 -1.25
CA VAL A 259 -13.09 4.72 -1.67
C VAL A 259 -12.09 4.13 -0.68
N SER A 260 -11.29 3.21 -1.18
CA SER A 260 -10.18 2.65 -0.43
C SER A 260 -9.28 3.78 0.06
N GLU A 261 -8.70 3.58 1.24
CA GLU A 261 -7.55 4.33 1.75
C GLU A 261 -6.43 4.63 0.74
N GLU A 262 -6.41 3.90 -0.38
CA GLU A 262 -5.62 4.14 -1.58
C GLU A 262 -5.71 5.60 -2.09
N THR A 263 -6.67 6.39 -1.59
CA THR A 263 -6.81 7.84 -1.84
C THR A 263 -6.36 8.73 -0.66
N LEU A 264 -6.36 8.24 0.58
CA LEU A 264 -6.24 9.06 1.81
C LEU A 264 -4.81 9.41 2.23
N LEU A 265 -3.80 8.64 1.81
CA LEU A 265 -2.38 8.98 2.06
C LEU A 265 -1.77 9.83 0.93
N GLY A 266 -2.53 10.13 -0.13
CA GLY A 266 -2.00 10.67 -1.38
C GLY A 266 -0.96 9.75 -2.07
N LEU A 267 -0.83 8.50 -1.60
CA LEU A 267 -0.03 7.45 -2.21
C LEU A 267 -0.85 6.77 -3.29
N SER A 268 -0.24 6.44 -4.43
CA SER A 268 -0.97 5.72 -5.48
C SER A 268 -1.45 4.34 -4.95
N PRO A 269 -2.64 3.86 -5.36
CA PRO A 269 -3.20 2.57 -4.93
C PRO A 269 -2.23 1.39 -5.05
N GLU A 270 -1.38 1.42 -6.08
CA GLU A 270 -0.42 0.36 -6.39
C GLU A 270 0.79 0.37 -5.47
N PHE A 271 1.12 1.53 -4.88
CA PHE A 271 2.22 1.68 -3.92
C PHE A 271 1.80 1.15 -2.54
N TYR A 272 0.58 1.46 -2.11
CA TYR A 272 0.10 1.13 -0.75
C TYR A 272 -0.06 -0.38 -0.52
N MET A 273 -0.57 -1.13 -1.49
CA MET A 273 -0.69 -2.59 -1.39
C MET A 273 0.65 -3.32 -1.18
N GLN A 274 1.77 -2.64 -1.47
CA GLN A 274 3.12 -3.21 -1.37
C GLN A 274 3.86 -2.78 -0.09
N ILE A 275 3.24 -1.98 0.78
CA ILE A 275 3.87 -1.52 2.02
C ILE A 275 3.60 -2.52 3.16
N GLU A 276 4.66 -2.97 3.80
CA GLU A 276 4.64 -3.62 5.10
C GLU A 276 5.09 -2.61 6.16
N TRP A 277 4.16 -2.11 6.96
CA TRP A 277 4.50 -1.22 8.06
C TRP A 277 5.29 -1.98 9.12
N LEU A 278 6.35 -1.35 9.62
CA LEU A 278 7.31 -1.96 10.53
C LEU A 278 7.21 -1.38 11.94
N PRO A 279 7.40 -2.23 12.97
CA PRO A 279 7.71 -1.79 14.32
C PRO A 279 8.95 -0.90 14.31
N GLY A 280 8.89 0.18 15.07
CA GLY A 280 9.98 1.13 15.17
C GLY A 280 10.01 1.76 16.54
N GLY A 281 9.15 2.75 16.75
CA GLY A 281 9.00 3.44 18.02
C GLY A 281 7.98 4.56 17.89
N ARG A 282 7.70 5.21 19.02
CA ARG A 282 6.74 6.31 19.13
C ARG A 282 7.36 7.51 19.82
N ILE A 283 6.76 8.69 19.63
CA ILE A 283 7.20 9.93 20.26
C ILE A 283 6.16 10.32 21.32
N GLU A 284 6.56 10.32 22.60
CA GLU A 284 5.71 10.73 23.72
C GLU A 284 6.39 11.89 24.44
N GLU A 285 5.74 13.05 24.51
CA GLU A 285 6.27 14.27 25.15
C GLU A 285 7.70 14.68 24.69
N GLY A 286 8.10 14.29 23.47
CA GLY A 286 9.42 14.56 22.91
C GLY A 286 10.46 13.46 23.16
N GLU A 287 10.11 12.42 23.92
CA GLU A 287 10.91 11.21 24.10
C GLU A 287 10.64 10.18 22.99
N LEU A 288 11.70 9.58 22.45
CA LEU A 288 11.61 8.44 21.53
C LEU A 288 11.57 7.14 22.34
N ILE A 289 10.44 6.45 22.28
CA ILE A 289 10.24 5.14 22.92
C ILE A 289 10.23 4.07 21.82
N PHE A 290 11.25 3.22 21.79
CA PHE A 290 11.31 2.11 20.83
C PHE A 290 10.27 1.03 21.18
N ASP A 291 9.84 0.30 20.16
CA ASP A 291 8.85 -0.76 20.36
C ASP A 291 9.45 -1.92 21.21
N PRO A 292 8.76 -2.39 22.26
CA PRO A 292 9.27 -3.44 23.15
C PRO A 292 9.53 -4.78 22.44
N ILE A 293 8.97 -5.03 21.23
CA ILE A 293 9.18 -6.32 20.54
C ILE A 293 10.66 -6.59 20.25
N PHE A 294 11.49 -5.55 20.16
CA PHE A 294 12.92 -5.66 19.91
C PHE A 294 13.71 -6.16 21.14
N GLU A 295 13.13 -6.05 22.34
CA GLU A 295 13.73 -6.47 23.61
C GLU A 295 13.17 -7.80 24.12
N GLU A 296 12.01 -8.22 23.61
CA GLU A 296 11.42 -9.50 23.94
C GLU A 296 12.40 -10.66 23.64
N PRO A 297 12.68 -11.56 24.61
CA PRO A 297 13.54 -12.71 24.40
C PRO A 297 13.03 -13.52 23.20
N SER A 298 13.95 -14.04 22.38
CA SER A 298 13.63 -15.04 21.38
C SER A 298 13.18 -16.32 22.09
N HIS A 299 11.93 -16.37 22.55
CA HIS A 299 11.33 -17.58 23.07
C HIS A 299 11.32 -18.62 21.94
N SER A 300 11.76 -19.83 22.28
CA SER A 300 11.79 -21.00 21.41
C SER A 300 10.40 -21.20 20.77
N GLY A 301 10.25 -20.83 19.50
CA GLY A 301 8.99 -20.91 18.77
C GLY A 301 8.63 -19.71 17.88
N ARG A 302 9.46 -18.64 17.81
CA ARG A 302 9.23 -17.56 16.83
C ARG A 302 9.19 -18.14 15.41
N SER A 303 8.06 -17.99 14.71
CA SER A 303 7.99 -18.27 13.27
C SER A 303 8.93 -17.31 12.53
N ALA A 304 9.39 -17.71 11.34
CA ALA A 304 10.26 -16.87 10.50
C ALA A 304 9.65 -15.47 10.22
N ASP A 305 8.33 -15.35 10.31
CA ASP A 305 7.56 -14.12 10.06
C ASP A 305 7.82 -13.02 11.11
N VAL A 306 8.03 -13.38 12.38
CA VAL A 306 8.34 -12.40 13.45
C VAL A 306 9.73 -11.79 13.24
N PHE A 307 10.70 -12.59 12.78
CA PHE A 307 12.04 -12.09 12.46
C PHE A 307 12.05 -11.18 11.22
N GLY A 308 11.14 -11.43 10.27
CA GLY A 308 10.97 -10.59 9.09
C GLY A 308 10.41 -9.20 9.41
N LEU A 309 9.63 -9.08 10.50
CA LEU A 309 8.98 -7.84 10.93
C LEU A 309 9.91 -6.94 11.76
N CYS A 310 10.79 -7.50 12.61
CA CYS A 310 11.74 -6.76 13.43
C CYS A 310 12.97 -6.26 12.65
N ASP A 311 12.77 -5.43 11.62
CA ASP A 311 13.89 -4.84 10.87
C ASP A 311 14.54 -3.68 11.65
N ASP A 312 15.74 -3.90 12.18
CA ASP A 312 16.49 -2.90 12.97
C ASP A 312 16.70 -1.57 12.22
N LYS A 313 16.70 -1.60 10.88
CA LYS A 313 16.86 -0.38 10.07
C LYS A 313 15.74 0.62 10.33
N ALA A 314 14.52 0.16 10.63
CA ALA A 314 13.40 1.04 10.97
C ALA A 314 13.74 1.92 12.19
N ARG A 315 14.29 1.33 13.26
CA ARG A 315 14.75 2.08 14.44
C ARG A 315 15.85 3.09 14.10
N LYS A 316 16.78 2.71 13.22
CA LYS A 316 17.88 3.59 12.80
C LYS A 316 17.40 4.76 11.94
N PHE A 317 16.40 4.54 11.08
CA PHE A 317 15.76 5.63 10.32
C PHE A 317 15.04 6.60 11.24
N ILE A 318 14.22 6.09 12.17
CA ILE A 318 13.52 6.91 13.17
C ILE A 318 14.52 7.75 13.97
N PHE A 319 15.62 7.16 14.42
CA PHE A 319 16.67 7.88 15.15
C PHE A 319 17.29 9.00 14.30
N ASN A 320 17.51 8.78 13.00
CA ASN A 320 17.99 9.83 12.09
C ASN A 320 16.97 10.96 11.92
N PHE A 321 15.66 10.67 11.90
CA PHE A 321 14.61 11.69 11.83
C PHE A 321 14.51 12.48 13.13
N VAL A 322 14.57 11.84 14.29
CA VAL A 322 14.59 12.53 15.60
C VAL A 322 15.79 13.47 15.73
N ARG A 323 16.95 13.09 15.19
CA ARG A 323 18.13 13.97 15.17
C ARG A 323 18.00 15.18 14.24
N GLU A 324 17.20 15.07 13.18
CA GLU A 324 17.00 16.14 12.22
C GLU A 324 15.84 17.07 12.61
N HIS A 325 14.76 16.46 13.10
CA HIS A 325 13.50 17.11 13.42
C HIS A 325 13.31 17.08 14.93
N GLY A 326 13.46 18.23 15.58
CA GLY A 326 13.30 18.36 17.04
C GLY A 326 11.85 18.33 17.52
N ASP A 327 10.89 18.48 16.60
CA ASP A 327 9.46 18.73 16.85
C ASP A 327 8.54 17.64 16.23
N LEU A 328 9.04 16.41 16.15
CA LEU A 328 8.25 15.27 15.66
C LEU A 328 7.01 15.04 16.53
N GLU A 329 5.86 14.90 15.86
CA GLU A 329 4.63 14.41 16.45
C GLU A 329 4.57 12.87 16.37
N TYR A 330 4.80 12.32 15.16
CA TYR A 330 4.90 10.88 14.94
C TYR A 330 5.72 10.54 13.71
N VAL A 331 6.17 9.28 13.66
CA VAL A 331 6.84 8.68 12.51
C VAL A 331 6.42 7.23 12.34
N ASN A 332 6.09 6.84 11.11
CA ASN A 332 5.81 5.47 10.73
C ASN A 332 6.76 5.06 9.60
N ILE A 333 7.36 3.87 9.70
CA ILE A 333 8.26 3.33 8.68
C ILE A 333 7.62 2.09 8.07
N GLY A 334 7.61 2.01 6.74
CA GLY A 334 7.16 0.83 6.00
C GLY A 334 8.22 0.33 5.04
N ARG A 335 8.30 -0.98 4.83
CA ARG A 335 9.12 -1.63 3.81
C ARG A 335 8.28 -1.88 2.56
N VAL A 336 8.84 -1.62 1.38
CA VAL A 336 8.21 -1.96 0.10
C VAL A 336 8.62 -3.38 -0.28
N ILE A 337 7.67 -4.32 -0.26
CA ILE A 337 7.94 -5.76 -0.42
C ILE A 337 8.30 -6.11 -1.87
N ASN A 338 7.57 -5.58 -2.86
CA ASN A 338 7.79 -5.88 -4.28
C ASN A 338 8.28 -4.66 -5.06
N SER A 339 9.16 -4.90 -6.03
CA SER A 339 9.56 -3.88 -7.01
C SER A 339 8.36 -3.43 -7.83
N LEU A 340 8.16 -2.11 -7.93
CA LEU A 340 7.08 -1.51 -8.72
C LEU A 340 7.40 -1.38 -10.22
N SER A 341 8.65 -1.63 -10.62
CA SER A 341 9.11 -1.62 -12.03
C SER A 341 8.97 -3.01 -12.66
N ARG A 342 8.45 -3.05 -13.89
CA ARG A 342 8.11 -4.29 -14.63
C ARG A 342 9.31 -5.08 -15.18
N ARG A 343 10.51 -4.48 -15.25
CA ARG A 343 11.62 -5.00 -16.10
C ARG A 343 12.92 -5.33 -15.37
N ARG A 344 12.98 -5.23 -14.05
CA ARG A 344 14.26 -5.38 -13.31
C ARG A 344 14.43 -6.81 -12.76
N PRO A 345 15.38 -7.62 -13.26
CA PRO A 345 15.78 -8.84 -12.58
C PRO A 345 16.39 -8.51 -11.20
N GLN A 346 16.08 -9.33 -10.19
CA GLN A 346 16.38 -9.08 -8.77
C GLN A 346 17.75 -9.63 -8.32
N ASP A 347 18.55 -10.17 -9.24
CA ASP A 347 19.54 -11.19 -8.89
C ASP A 347 20.83 -10.68 -8.21
N ARG A 348 21.08 -9.35 -8.12
CA ARG A 348 22.33 -8.79 -7.53
C ARG A 348 22.22 -7.41 -6.86
N GLY A 349 22.88 -7.30 -5.70
CA GLY A 349 23.06 -6.08 -4.92
C GLY A 349 21.82 -5.70 -4.10
N ARG A 350 21.98 -4.83 -3.12
CA ARG A 350 20.90 -4.46 -2.21
C ARG A 350 19.87 -3.56 -2.88
N ARG A 351 18.59 -3.79 -2.59
CA ARG A 351 17.49 -3.07 -3.25
C ARG A 351 16.38 -2.64 -2.30
N ASP A 352 16.56 -2.78 -0.99
CA ASP A 352 15.56 -2.41 0.01
C ASP A 352 15.09 -0.96 -0.20
N VAL A 353 13.78 -0.80 -0.25
CA VAL A 353 13.12 0.50 -0.28
C VAL A 353 12.18 0.57 0.91
N TYR A 354 12.25 1.69 1.61
CA TYR A 354 11.36 2.02 2.71
C TYR A 354 10.62 3.30 2.39
N ILE A 355 9.47 3.46 3.03
CA ILE A 355 8.70 4.69 3.10
C ILE A 355 8.71 5.17 4.55
N ALA A 356 8.91 6.46 4.75
CA ALA A 356 8.73 7.11 6.02
C ALA A 356 7.57 8.08 5.90
N GLN A 357 6.59 7.95 6.79
CA GLN A 357 5.55 8.94 7.01
C GLN A 357 5.88 9.70 8.29
N ILE A 358 6.07 11.00 8.16
CA ILE A 358 6.59 11.88 9.22
C ILE A 358 5.60 13.01 9.42
N LYS A 359 5.25 13.30 10.68
CA LYS A 359 4.46 14.47 11.05
C LYS A 359 5.25 15.31 12.03
N LEU A 360 5.35 16.60 11.71
CA LEU A 360 5.86 17.65 12.58
C LEU A 360 4.67 18.37 13.20
N ARG A 361 4.80 18.84 14.45
CA ARG A 361 3.70 19.46 15.20
C ARG A 361 3.13 20.70 14.52
N ASP A 362 3.99 21.52 13.92
CA ASP A 362 3.61 22.81 13.33
C ASP A 362 3.42 22.77 11.81
N VAL A 363 3.53 21.59 11.18
CA VAL A 363 3.35 21.43 9.73
C VAL A 363 2.03 20.73 9.46
N GLU A 364 1.12 21.38 8.72
CA GLU A 364 -0.24 20.88 8.48
C GLU A 364 -0.26 19.47 7.86
N LYS A 365 0.55 19.24 6.83
CA LYS A 365 0.59 17.98 6.08
C LYS A 365 1.73 17.07 6.53
N GLU A 366 1.51 15.76 6.45
CA GLU A 366 2.60 14.81 6.63
C GLU A 366 3.65 14.94 5.52
N ILE A 367 4.90 14.72 5.90
CA ILE A 367 6.02 14.54 5.00
C ILE A 367 6.12 13.05 4.70
N ILE A 368 6.09 12.71 3.42
CA ILE A 368 6.31 11.32 2.97
C ILE A 368 7.64 11.25 2.25
N SER A 369 8.55 10.43 2.77
CA SER A 369 9.89 10.23 2.22
C SER A 369 10.08 8.80 1.74
N ILE A 370 10.75 8.63 0.61
CA ILE A 370 11.25 7.35 0.10
C ILE A 370 12.72 7.20 0.50
N LEU A 371 13.04 6.11 1.19
CA LEU A 371 14.38 5.75 1.63
C LEU A 371 14.85 4.54 0.83
N ARG A 372 15.84 4.74 -0.05
CA ARG A 372 16.40 3.65 -0.87
C ARG A 372 17.79 3.29 -0.36
N MET A 373 17.97 2.05 0.08
CA MET A 373 19.29 1.56 0.46
C MET A 373 20.24 1.59 -0.74
N GLN A 374 21.49 1.94 -0.49
CA GLN A 374 22.53 1.90 -1.50
C GLN A 374 22.73 0.48 -2.02
N LYS A 375 22.85 0.34 -3.35
CA LYS A 375 22.97 -0.97 -4.00
C LYS A 375 24.25 -1.72 -3.64
N TRP A 376 25.37 -0.99 -3.62
CA TRP A 376 26.69 -1.50 -3.34
C TRP A 376 27.26 -0.71 -2.18
N GLY A 377 26.99 -1.16 -0.95
CA GLY A 377 27.55 -0.60 0.26
C GLY A 377 28.61 -1.51 0.86
N MET A 378 29.06 -1.17 2.07
CA MET A 378 30.08 -1.93 2.79
C MET A 378 29.74 -3.43 2.88
N ARG A 379 28.47 -3.77 3.18
CA ARG A 379 28.01 -5.16 3.29
C ARG A 379 28.27 -5.94 2.01
N GLU A 380 27.83 -5.41 0.87
CA GLU A 380 27.93 -6.11 -0.41
C GLU A 380 29.38 -6.21 -0.89
N HIS A 381 30.23 -5.25 -0.55
CA HIS A 381 31.67 -5.32 -0.84
C HIS A 381 32.41 -6.33 0.05
N LEU A 382 32.06 -6.41 1.34
CA LEU A 382 32.57 -7.45 2.24
C LEU A 382 32.13 -8.85 1.78
N ASP A 383 30.88 -9.00 1.33
CA ASP A 383 30.39 -10.27 0.80
C ASP A 383 31.08 -10.69 -0.52
N GLN A 384 31.75 -9.76 -1.20
CA GLN A 384 32.63 -10.03 -2.35
C GLN A 384 34.07 -10.39 -1.94
N GLY A 385 34.36 -10.50 -0.64
CA GLY A 385 35.68 -10.84 -0.12
C GLY A 385 36.65 -9.65 -0.03
N LYS A 386 36.16 -8.41 -0.09
CA LYS A 386 37.02 -7.22 0.03
C LYS A 386 37.44 -6.99 1.47
N SER A 387 38.60 -6.35 1.64
CA SER A 387 39.03 -5.92 2.97
C SER A 387 38.05 -4.87 3.54
N LEU A 388 38.02 -4.71 4.86
CA LEU A 388 37.16 -3.70 5.50
C LEU A 388 37.46 -2.29 4.98
N LEU A 389 38.74 -1.95 4.80
CA LEU A 389 39.17 -0.65 4.31
C LEU A 389 38.69 -0.41 2.86
N ASP A 390 38.89 -1.38 1.98
CA ASP A 390 38.47 -1.28 0.58
C ASP A 390 36.94 -1.19 0.46
N ALA A 391 36.21 -1.98 1.27
CA ALA A 391 34.75 -1.93 1.33
C ALA A 391 34.24 -0.57 1.80
N MET A 392 34.92 0.08 2.75
CA MET A 392 34.60 1.45 3.18
C MET A 392 34.83 2.45 2.04
N ILE A 393 36.01 2.43 1.43
CA ILE A 393 36.38 3.38 0.36
C ILE A 393 35.41 3.24 -0.82
N GLU A 394 35.18 2.03 -1.31
CA GLU A 394 34.30 1.80 -2.46
C GLU A 394 32.83 2.14 -2.17
N SER A 395 32.36 1.94 -0.94
CA SER A 395 31.02 2.36 -0.53
C SER A 395 30.84 3.89 -0.59
N GLU A 396 31.85 4.66 -0.19
CA GLU A 396 31.84 6.13 -0.33
C GLU A 396 31.98 6.56 -1.78
N GLU A 397 32.89 5.95 -2.55
CA GLU A 397 33.04 6.23 -3.99
C GLU A 397 31.73 5.94 -4.75
N TYR A 398 31.00 4.89 -4.38
CA TYR A 398 29.69 4.61 -4.96
C TYR A 398 28.66 5.68 -4.57
N THR A 399 28.69 6.19 -3.33
CA THR A 399 27.81 7.29 -2.91
C THR A 399 28.04 8.52 -3.78
N GLU A 400 29.31 8.93 -3.93
CA GLU A 400 29.71 10.06 -4.77
C GLU A 400 29.33 9.84 -6.24
N TYR A 401 29.55 8.63 -6.77
CA TYR A 401 29.12 8.25 -8.12
C TYR A 401 27.62 8.47 -8.33
N ILE A 402 26.77 8.09 -7.38
CA ILE A 402 25.31 8.26 -7.50
C ILE A 402 24.91 9.74 -7.47
N LEU A 403 25.57 10.56 -6.65
CA LEU A 403 25.34 12.00 -6.56
C LEU A 403 25.79 12.73 -7.82
N ASP A 404 26.98 12.42 -8.35
CA ASP A 404 27.49 12.94 -9.61
C ASP A 404 26.59 12.55 -10.79
N ARG A 405 26.16 11.29 -10.83
CA ARG A 405 25.20 10.79 -11.82
C ARG A 405 23.90 11.59 -11.80
N ARG A 406 23.37 11.86 -10.60
CA ARG A 406 22.18 12.68 -10.43
C ARG A 406 22.40 14.10 -10.92
N LEU A 407 23.54 14.71 -10.60
CA LEU A 407 23.91 16.04 -11.08
C LEU A 407 23.99 16.07 -12.61
N GLY A 408 24.63 15.09 -13.24
CA GLY A 408 24.70 14.96 -14.69
C GLY A 408 23.32 14.89 -15.35
N CYS A 409 22.41 14.08 -14.81
CA CYS A 409 21.02 14.02 -15.28
C CYS A 409 20.31 15.38 -15.20
N LYS A 410 20.46 16.10 -14.08
CA LYS A 410 19.87 17.44 -13.92
C LYS A 410 20.43 18.44 -14.92
N GLN A 411 21.74 18.43 -15.15
CA GLN A 411 22.38 19.34 -16.12
C GLN A 411 21.94 19.07 -17.56
N LEU A 412 21.62 17.81 -17.89
CA LEU A 412 21.03 17.43 -19.17
C LEU A 412 19.49 17.57 -19.21
N GLY A 413 18.89 18.19 -18.18
CA GLY A 413 17.48 18.56 -18.19
C GLY A 413 16.51 17.41 -17.90
N MET A 414 16.96 16.32 -17.27
CA MET A 414 16.04 15.32 -16.72
C MET A 414 15.33 15.90 -15.49
N ASN A 415 13.99 15.82 -15.45
CA ASN A 415 13.20 16.31 -14.32
C ASN A 415 13.25 15.29 -13.18
N LEU A 416 14.18 15.48 -12.24
CA LEU A 416 14.36 14.62 -11.06
C LEU A 416 13.82 15.34 -9.82
N PRO A 417 13.45 14.61 -8.75
CA PRO A 417 13.11 15.19 -7.45
C PRO A 417 14.06 16.32 -7.06
N SER A 418 13.54 17.41 -6.53
CA SER A 418 14.33 18.62 -6.22
C SER A 418 15.46 18.29 -5.24
N ARG A 419 15.14 17.61 -4.15
CA ARG A 419 16.06 17.21 -3.08
C ARG A 419 16.24 15.69 -3.03
N VAL A 420 17.49 15.28 -2.85
CA VAL A 420 17.87 13.91 -2.49
C VAL A 420 19.02 14.04 -1.49
N THR A 421 18.91 13.40 -0.34
CA THR A 421 19.93 13.47 0.71
C THR A 421 20.52 12.08 0.93
N ALA A 422 21.84 11.97 0.89
CA ALA A 422 22.55 10.75 1.25
C ALA A 422 22.74 10.72 2.77
N ARG A 423 22.37 9.62 3.41
CA ARG A 423 22.49 9.39 4.85
C ARG A 423 23.03 8.00 5.10
N LYS A 424 23.31 7.69 6.36
CA LYS A 424 23.82 6.39 6.79
C LYS A 424 23.06 5.90 8.01
N ILE A 425 22.90 4.59 8.09
CA ILE A 425 22.50 3.88 9.30
C ILE A 425 23.62 2.93 9.71
N SER A 426 23.71 2.65 11.01
CA SER A 426 24.62 1.62 11.53
C SER A 426 23.94 0.26 11.44
N GLU A 427 24.63 -0.74 10.92
CA GLU A 427 24.19 -2.15 10.91
C GLU A 427 25.25 -3.05 11.54
N ARG A 428 24.84 -4.20 12.07
CA ARG A 428 25.78 -5.28 12.40
C ARG A 428 26.00 -6.14 11.16
N TYR A 429 27.25 -6.30 10.76
CA TYR A 429 27.58 -7.18 9.65
C TYR A 429 27.47 -8.64 10.07
N GLN A 430 26.71 -9.39 9.29
CA GLN A 430 26.57 -10.84 9.36
C GLN A 430 26.48 -11.29 7.91
N GLY A 431 27.56 -11.86 7.38
CA GLY A 431 27.66 -12.15 5.94
C GLY A 431 28.73 -13.17 5.63
N ALA A 432 29.12 -13.23 4.36
CA ALA A 432 30.04 -14.26 3.86
C ALA A 432 31.46 -14.12 4.43
N GLN A 433 31.88 -12.91 4.80
CA GLN A 433 33.19 -12.63 5.37
C GLN A 433 33.19 -12.85 6.88
N THR A 434 33.36 -14.11 7.30
CA THR A 434 33.29 -14.52 8.71
C THR A 434 34.21 -13.74 9.64
N GLY A 435 35.39 -13.32 9.17
CA GLY A 435 36.35 -12.50 9.93
C GLY A 435 35.85 -11.08 10.28
N CYS A 436 34.77 -10.61 9.65
CA CYS A 436 34.14 -9.33 9.94
C CYS A 436 32.79 -9.47 10.65
N ASN A 437 32.34 -10.69 10.96
CA ASN A 437 31.03 -10.89 11.59
C ASN A 437 30.95 -10.18 12.95
N GLY A 438 29.82 -9.52 13.20
CA GLY A 438 29.54 -8.79 14.44
C GLY A 438 30.05 -7.34 14.47
N ILE A 439 30.89 -6.91 13.53
CA ILE A 439 31.33 -5.51 13.49
C ILE A 439 30.18 -4.58 13.10
N THR A 440 30.26 -3.32 13.54
CA THR A 440 29.36 -2.28 13.07
C THR A 440 29.84 -1.77 11.72
N ILE A 441 28.96 -1.78 10.73
CA ILE A 441 29.18 -1.19 9.40
C ILE A 441 28.21 -0.02 9.20
N TRP A 442 28.60 0.92 8.35
CA TRP A 442 27.75 2.04 7.96
C TRP A 442 27.13 1.75 6.61
N SER A 443 25.80 1.67 6.55
CA SER A 443 25.06 1.39 5.33
C SER A 443 24.41 2.67 4.81
N PRO A 444 24.86 3.19 3.65
CA PRO A 444 24.28 4.38 3.07
C PRO A 444 22.87 4.15 2.52
N TYR A 445 22.05 5.18 2.55
CA TYR A 445 20.76 5.24 1.89
C TYR A 445 20.50 6.64 1.32
N PHE A 446 19.65 6.70 0.31
CA PHE A 446 19.22 7.93 -0.32
C PHE A 446 17.77 8.21 0.07
N GLU A 447 17.55 9.35 0.70
CA GLU A 447 16.25 9.88 1.03
C GLU A 447 15.80 10.88 -0.03
N ARG A 448 14.52 10.81 -0.40
CA ARG A 448 13.86 11.84 -1.22
C ARG A 448 12.38 11.94 -0.87
N ASP A 449 11.77 13.06 -1.21
CA ASP A 449 10.32 13.21 -1.09
C ASP A 449 9.59 12.21 -2.00
N TYR A 450 8.42 11.77 -1.54
CA TYR A 450 7.46 11.03 -2.36
C TYR A 450 6.88 11.95 -3.44
N ILE A 451 6.66 11.39 -4.64
CA ILE A 451 6.05 12.14 -5.75
C ILE A 451 4.58 11.75 -5.79
N HIS A 452 3.71 12.70 -5.41
CA HIS A 452 2.26 12.53 -5.49
C HIS A 452 1.80 12.57 -6.94
N GLY A 453 1.71 11.40 -7.56
CA GLY A 453 1.34 11.27 -8.96
C GLY A 453 1.16 9.82 -9.37
N ILE A 454 0.91 9.63 -10.67
CA ILE A 454 0.60 8.32 -11.27
C ILE A 454 1.76 7.93 -12.18
N ALA A 455 2.29 6.72 -12.02
CA ALA A 455 3.30 6.23 -12.96
C ALA A 455 2.74 6.16 -14.39
N THR A 456 3.50 6.58 -15.38
CA THR A 456 3.02 6.71 -16.77
C THR A 456 2.48 5.39 -17.30
N ASP A 457 3.11 4.26 -16.99
CA ASP A 457 2.72 2.91 -17.42
C ASP A 457 1.46 2.38 -16.73
N LYS A 458 1.00 3.06 -15.66
CA LYS A 458 -0.15 2.72 -14.83
C LYS A 458 -1.28 3.74 -14.92
N THR A 459 -1.15 4.73 -15.80
CA THR A 459 -2.21 5.74 -16.00
C THR A 459 -3.52 5.06 -16.43
N PRO A 460 -4.65 5.32 -15.74
CA PRO A 460 -5.93 4.67 -16.06
C PRO A 460 -6.39 4.94 -17.49
N GLN A 461 -6.94 3.91 -18.15
CA GLN A 461 -7.36 3.98 -19.54
C GLN A 461 -8.41 5.07 -19.81
N HIS A 462 -9.37 5.26 -18.89
CA HIS A 462 -10.43 6.25 -19.06
C HIS A 462 -9.88 7.70 -19.19
N LYS A 463 -8.71 8.01 -18.63
CA LYS A 463 -8.11 9.34 -18.77
C LYS A 463 -7.70 9.65 -20.21
N PHE A 464 -7.37 8.64 -21.00
CA PHE A 464 -7.00 8.79 -22.41
C PHE A 464 -8.21 9.02 -23.34
N GLN A 465 -9.44 8.88 -22.83
CA GLN A 465 -10.65 9.25 -23.56
C GLN A 465 -10.79 10.77 -23.74
N SER A 466 -10.11 11.56 -22.89
CA SER A 466 -10.01 13.01 -23.05
C SER A 466 -8.82 13.36 -23.93
N ASP A 467 -9.07 13.91 -25.11
CA ASP A 467 -8.01 14.35 -26.03
C ASP A 467 -7.07 15.36 -25.38
N ARG A 468 -7.62 16.26 -24.56
CA ARG A 468 -6.82 17.26 -23.85
C ARG A 468 -5.83 16.59 -22.89
N TYR A 469 -6.28 15.59 -22.13
CA TYR A 469 -5.42 14.85 -21.21
C TYR A 469 -4.36 14.07 -22.00
N ALA A 470 -4.78 13.33 -23.04
CA ALA A 470 -3.90 12.53 -23.88
C ALA A 470 -2.80 13.38 -24.53
N PHE A 471 -3.14 14.57 -25.04
CA PHE A 471 -2.20 15.49 -25.67
C PHE A 471 -1.19 16.08 -24.68
N GLU A 472 -1.63 16.51 -23.49
CA GLU A 472 -0.69 16.98 -22.47
C GLU A 472 0.22 15.85 -21.97
N PHE A 473 -0.33 14.65 -21.81
CA PHE A 473 0.46 13.46 -21.48
C PHE A 473 1.52 13.17 -22.56
N ALA A 474 1.15 13.16 -23.84
CA ALA A 474 2.08 12.95 -24.95
C ALA A 474 3.20 14.01 -24.97
N ARG A 475 2.85 15.28 -24.72
CA ARG A 475 3.80 16.38 -24.67
C ARG A 475 4.81 16.18 -23.54
N LEU A 476 4.36 15.82 -22.34
CA LEU A 476 5.22 15.58 -21.19
C LEU A 476 6.12 14.35 -21.40
N LEU A 477 5.54 13.26 -21.90
CA LEU A 477 6.28 12.02 -22.17
C LEU A 477 7.35 12.24 -23.24
N GLY A 478 7.03 12.92 -24.35
CA GLY A 478 8.00 13.24 -25.40
C GLY A 478 9.13 14.13 -24.91
N ALA A 479 8.80 15.14 -24.09
CA ALA A 479 9.82 15.97 -23.45
C ALA A 479 10.73 15.16 -22.49
N ALA A 480 10.20 14.17 -21.76
CA ALA A 480 10.99 13.33 -20.86
C ALA A 480 11.85 12.29 -21.58
N ALA A 481 11.40 11.79 -22.75
CA ALA A 481 12.13 10.85 -23.59
C ALA A 481 13.49 11.40 -24.05
N ALA A 482 13.56 12.71 -24.38
CA ALA A 482 14.78 13.33 -24.89
C ALA A 482 15.99 13.24 -23.92
N PRO A 483 15.92 13.76 -22.67
CA PRO A 483 17.01 13.60 -21.72
C PRO A 483 17.25 12.13 -21.32
N ASN A 484 16.21 11.28 -21.27
CA ASN A 484 16.37 9.84 -20.98
C ASN A 484 17.25 9.14 -22.03
N LEU A 485 17.00 9.43 -23.32
CA LEU A 485 17.80 8.95 -24.44
C LEU A 485 19.23 9.49 -24.39
N ILE A 486 19.40 10.80 -24.14
CA ILE A 486 20.72 11.44 -24.09
C ILE A 486 21.60 10.83 -22.99
N VAL A 487 21.05 10.59 -21.79
CA VAL A 487 21.82 9.95 -20.70
C VAL A 487 21.98 8.45 -20.88
N GLY A 488 21.32 7.84 -21.86
CA GLY A 488 21.41 6.41 -22.17
C GLY A 488 21.00 5.52 -21.00
N ARG A 489 19.78 5.73 -20.54
CA ARG A 489 19.22 4.98 -19.42
C ARG A 489 18.79 3.58 -19.85
N CYS A 490 19.47 2.55 -19.37
CA CYS A 490 19.18 1.16 -19.72
C CYS A 490 19.44 0.19 -18.55
N ASP A 491 18.93 -1.02 -18.67
CA ASP A 491 19.28 -2.13 -17.77
C ASP A 491 20.63 -2.76 -18.13
N LEU A 492 21.02 -3.81 -17.40
CA LEU A 492 22.27 -4.55 -17.65
C LEU A 492 22.25 -5.33 -18.97
N ALA A 493 21.07 -5.60 -19.53
CA ALA A 493 20.90 -6.22 -20.85
C ALA A 493 20.81 -5.16 -21.97
N MET A 494 21.15 -3.91 -21.67
CA MET A 494 21.16 -2.78 -22.60
C MET A 494 19.79 -2.43 -23.19
N ARG A 495 18.70 -2.82 -22.52
CA ARG A 495 17.31 -2.46 -22.87
C ARG A 495 16.94 -1.12 -22.25
N VAL A 496 16.27 -0.26 -23.00
CA VAL A 496 15.89 1.09 -22.52
C VAL A 496 14.94 0.99 -21.32
N LEU A 497 15.22 1.84 -20.32
CA LEU A 497 14.38 2.05 -19.14
C LEU A 497 13.64 3.38 -19.27
N PHE A 498 12.44 3.31 -19.86
CA PHE A 498 11.55 4.45 -20.05
C PHE A 498 10.10 3.97 -20.13
N ASP A 499 9.20 4.69 -19.46
CA ASP A 499 7.78 4.34 -19.33
C ASP A 499 7.59 2.94 -18.69
N ASP A 500 8.35 2.69 -17.62
CA ASP A 500 8.46 1.38 -16.93
C ASP A 500 8.12 1.42 -15.44
N GLY A 501 7.59 2.56 -14.95
CA GLY A 501 7.18 2.78 -13.56
C GLY A 501 7.91 3.91 -12.85
N ASP A 502 9.02 4.40 -13.41
CA ASP A 502 9.81 5.46 -12.78
C ASP A 502 9.42 6.88 -13.25
N GLU A 503 8.78 7.01 -14.40
CA GLU A 503 8.18 8.28 -14.85
C GLU A 503 6.83 8.47 -14.18
N VAL A 504 6.68 9.53 -13.38
CA VAL A 504 5.47 9.83 -12.61
C VAL A 504 4.85 11.12 -13.12
N ILE A 505 3.59 11.05 -13.56
CA ILE A 505 2.76 12.21 -13.92
C ILE A 505 2.20 12.82 -12.64
N VAL A 506 2.49 14.10 -12.42
CA VAL A 506 1.84 14.91 -11.39
C VAL A 506 0.73 15.71 -12.05
N GLU A 507 -0.47 15.60 -11.48
CA GLU A 507 -1.66 16.29 -11.96
C GLU A 507 -1.90 17.60 -11.18
N ASP A 508 -2.56 18.55 -11.82
CA ASP A 508 -3.08 19.73 -11.12
C ASP A 508 -4.41 19.44 -10.42
N ALA A 509 -4.98 20.46 -9.77
CA ALA A 509 -6.25 20.32 -9.06
C ALA A 509 -7.45 19.97 -9.98
N ALA A 510 -7.33 20.15 -11.30
CA ALA A 510 -8.34 19.76 -12.27
C ALA A 510 -8.12 18.34 -12.83
N GLY A 511 -7.13 17.60 -12.31
CA GLY A 511 -6.77 16.26 -12.78
C GLY A 511 -6.04 16.26 -14.12
N MET A 512 -5.49 17.40 -14.55
CA MET A 512 -4.76 17.52 -15.82
C MET A 512 -3.25 17.28 -15.62
N PRO A 513 -2.54 16.62 -16.57
CA PRO A 513 -1.11 16.42 -16.47
C PRO A 513 -0.37 17.75 -16.45
N ARG A 514 0.33 18.04 -15.36
CA ARG A 514 1.07 19.28 -15.17
C ARG A 514 2.56 19.09 -15.45
N GLU A 515 3.13 18.05 -14.87
CA GLU A 515 4.54 17.72 -15.05
C GLU A 515 4.79 16.21 -14.99
N LEU A 516 5.95 15.80 -15.52
CA LEU A 516 6.45 14.42 -15.44
C LEU A 516 7.78 14.45 -14.70
N VAL A 517 7.86 13.70 -13.60
CA VAL A 517 9.05 13.58 -12.75
C VAL A 517 9.60 12.17 -12.84
N VAL A 518 10.90 12.01 -13.03
CA VAL A 518 11.58 10.71 -13.02
C VAL A 518 11.99 10.39 -11.58
N ALA A 519 11.30 9.43 -10.97
CA ALA A 519 11.42 9.07 -9.56
C ALA A 519 12.74 8.39 -9.17
N ASP A 520 13.43 7.76 -10.13
CA ASP A 520 14.68 7.02 -9.91
C ASP A 520 15.60 7.11 -11.14
N GLN A 521 16.79 7.71 -11.01
CA GLN A 521 17.78 7.78 -12.10
C GLN A 521 18.60 6.49 -12.31
N THR A 522 18.20 5.34 -11.75
CA THR A 522 18.87 4.06 -11.98
C THR A 522 18.95 3.74 -13.48
N GLY A 523 20.10 3.19 -13.90
CA GLY A 523 20.38 2.86 -15.30
C GLY A 523 20.92 4.02 -16.13
N THR A 524 20.90 5.26 -15.63
CA THR A 524 21.45 6.41 -16.37
C THR A 524 22.96 6.29 -16.52
N PHE A 525 23.48 6.72 -17.67
CA PHE A 525 24.87 6.59 -18.09
C PHE A 525 25.36 5.13 -18.21
N CYS A 526 24.47 4.14 -18.19
CA CYS A 526 24.85 2.75 -18.46
C CYS A 526 25.24 2.56 -19.91
N ASP A 527 24.44 3.10 -20.84
CA ASP A 527 24.77 3.15 -22.25
C ASP A 527 25.29 4.54 -22.63
N TYR A 528 26.60 4.70 -22.68
CA TYR A 528 27.26 5.97 -22.99
C TYR A 528 28.06 5.93 -24.30
N LEU A 529 28.10 4.77 -24.98
CA LEU A 529 28.92 4.56 -26.18
C LEU A 529 28.10 4.36 -27.45
N ARG A 530 26.94 3.69 -27.38
CA ARG A 530 26.13 3.44 -28.57
C ARG A 530 25.62 4.76 -29.15
N ASP A 531 25.46 4.78 -30.47
CA ASP A 531 24.88 5.91 -31.14
C ASP A 531 23.40 6.08 -30.76
N LEU A 532 22.99 7.33 -30.59
CA LEU A 532 21.62 7.69 -30.20
C LEU A 532 20.58 7.22 -31.22
N GLN A 533 20.95 7.15 -32.49
CA GLN A 533 20.10 6.64 -33.56
C GLN A 533 19.78 5.14 -33.42
N ALA A 534 20.74 4.35 -32.91
CA ALA A 534 20.60 2.90 -32.81
C ALA A 534 19.57 2.47 -31.75
N VAL A 535 19.30 3.34 -30.78
CA VAL A 535 18.35 3.09 -29.68
C VAL A 535 17.03 3.86 -29.83
N ALA A 536 16.94 4.74 -30.83
CA ALA A 536 15.80 5.64 -31.02
C ALA A 536 14.46 4.88 -31.14
N GLN A 537 14.43 3.75 -31.84
CA GLN A 537 13.22 2.94 -32.05
C GLN A 537 12.54 2.50 -30.74
N GLU A 538 13.29 2.28 -29.66
CA GLU A 538 12.72 1.85 -28.37
C GLU A 538 11.82 2.93 -27.75
N TYR A 539 12.00 4.19 -28.14
CA TYR A 539 11.18 5.33 -27.68
C TYR A 539 9.86 5.49 -28.45
N ALA A 540 9.58 4.65 -29.44
CA ALA A 540 8.26 4.53 -30.05
C ALA A 540 7.32 3.65 -29.21
N VAL A 541 7.85 2.68 -28.47
CA VAL A 541 7.08 1.69 -27.68
C VAL A 541 6.06 2.34 -26.71
N PRO A 542 6.41 3.40 -25.96
CA PRO A 542 5.44 4.07 -25.09
C PRO A 542 4.25 4.66 -25.84
N VAL A 543 4.46 5.15 -27.06
CA VAL A 543 3.40 5.71 -27.90
C VAL A 543 2.53 4.57 -28.45
N ASN A 544 3.15 3.55 -29.05
CA ASN A 544 2.44 2.43 -29.67
C ASN A 544 1.50 1.73 -28.69
N ARG A 545 1.92 1.52 -27.43
CA ARG A 545 1.08 0.93 -26.37
C ARG A 545 -0.22 1.69 -26.06
N ARG A 546 -0.30 2.97 -26.45
CA ARG A 546 -1.45 3.85 -26.12
C ARG A 546 -2.27 4.25 -27.34
N LEU A 547 -1.86 3.89 -28.56
CA LEU A 547 -2.60 4.26 -29.78
C LEU A 547 -4.03 3.73 -29.78
N GLU A 548 -4.29 2.60 -29.13
CA GLU A 548 -5.65 2.04 -29.01
C GLU A 548 -6.51 2.75 -27.95
N LEU A 549 -5.89 3.51 -27.05
CA LEU A 549 -6.57 4.16 -25.92
C LEU A 549 -6.98 5.60 -26.22
N VAL A 550 -6.39 6.22 -27.24
CA VAL A 550 -6.59 7.63 -27.61
C VAL A 550 -7.50 7.76 -28.83
N SER A 551 -8.29 8.83 -28.87
CA SER A 551 -9.20 9.08 -30.01
C SER A 551 -8.46 9.59 -31.25
N ASP A 552 -7.53 10.54 -31.08
CA ASP A 552 -6.66 11.07 -32.13
C ASP A 552 -5.23 10.50 -32.03
N ARG A 553 -5.02 9.38 -32.72
CA ARG A 553 -3.74 8.67 -32.80
C ARG A 553 -2.63 9.50 -33.43
N GLU A 554 -2.94 10.19 -34.52
CA GLU A 554 -1.96 11.00 -35.26
C GLU A 554 -1.55 12.23 -34.45
N GLY A 555 -2.52 12.94 -33.87
CA GLY A 555 -2.28 14.10 -33.01
C GLY A 555 -1.42 13.74 -31.80
N PHE A 556 -1.76 12.65 -31.11
CA PHE A 556 -1.00 12.15 -29.96
C PHE A 556 0.48 11.89 -30.32
N ALA A 557 0.72 11.14 -31.40
CA ALA A 557 2.06 10.84 -31.88
C ALA A 557 2.84 12.09 -32.32
N ARG A 558 2.22 13.01 -33.06
CA ARG A 558 2.86 14.27 -33.49
C ARG A 558 3.26 15.15 -32.31
N ILE A 559 2.41 15.24 -31.30
CA ILE A 559 2.69 16.04 -30.10
C ILE A 559 3.87 15.45 -29.34
N TYR A 560 3.91 14.12 -29.17
CA TYR A 560 5.05 13.42 -28.56
C TYR A 560 6.37 13.73 -29.31
N LEU A 561 6.39 13.50 -30.62
CA LEU A 561 7.58 13.74 -31.46
C LEU A 561 8.01 15.20 -31.43
N THR A 562 7.06 16.14 -31.47
CA THR A 562 7.34 17.59 -31.43
C THR A 562 7.96 17.98 -30.10
N ALA A 563 7.41 17.50 -28.99
CA ALA A 563 7.94 17.76 -27.66
C ALA A 563 9.34 17.17 -27.47
N PHE A 564 9.56 15.95 -27.96
CA PHE A 564 10.87 15.29 -27.98
C PHE A 564 11.91 16.14 -28.72
N LEU A 565 11.65 16.48 -29.98
CA LEU A 565 12.58 17.25 -30.82
C LEU A 565 12.89 18.61 -30.18
N LYS A 566 11.86 19.31 -29.69
CA LYS A 566 12.02 20.60 -29.02
C LYS A 566 12.92 20.46 -27.80
N ARG A 567 12.68 19.47 -26.95
CA ARG A 567 13.48 19.28 -25.71
C ARG A 567 14.91 18.87 -26.02
N PHE A 568 15.12 17.91 -26.92
CA PHE A 568 16.46 17.48 -27.34
C PHE A 568 17.27 18.65 -27.89
N SER A 569 16.69 19.39 -28.85
CA SER A 569 17.35 20.54 -29.48
C SER A 569 17.70 21.64 -28.47
N ASN A 570 16.83 21.85 -27.47
CA ASN A 570 17.10 22.80 -26.39
C ASN A 570 18.29 22.36 -25.52
N ILE A 571 18.38 21.09 -25.15
CA ILE A 571 19.50 20.53 -24.36
C ILE A 571 20.81 20.66 -25.15
N GLN A 572 20.81 20.26 -26.43
CA GLN A 572 21.99 20.35 -27.30
C GLN A 572 22.45 21.81 -27.47
N ARG A 573 21.51 22.74 -27.65
CA ARG A 573 21.83 24.18 -27.76
C ARG A 573 22.42 24.75 -26.47
N GLU A 574 21.86 24.38 -25.31
CA GLU A 574 22.42 24.83 -24.02
C GLU A 574 23.82 24.25 -23.79
N TYR A 575 24.05 22.98 -24.13
CA TYR A 575 25.39 22.39 -24.13
C TYR A 575 26.36 23.20 -25.00
N ARG A 576 26.04 23.41 -26.28
CA ARG A 576 26.91 24.15 -27.21
C ARG A 576 27.17 25.58 -26.74
N LYS A 577 26.16 26.27 -26.21
CA LYS A 577 26.26 27.64 -25.67
C LYS A 577 27.15 27.72 -24.43
N ARG A 578 27.11 26.69 -23.57
CA ARG A 578 27.83 26.65 -22.28
C ARG A 578 28.88 25.53 -22.24
N ARG A 579 29.48 25.20 -23.38
CA ARG A 579 30.33 24.01 -23.57
C ARG A 579 31.38 23.84 -22.47
N ARG A 580 32.15 24.88 -22.18
CA ARG A 580 33.16 24.89 -21.12
C ARG A 580 32.60 24.47 -19.76
N ALA A 581 31.41 24.93 -19.39
CA ALA A 581 30.80 24.59 -18.10
C ALA A 581 30.42 23.10 -18.02
N PHE A 582 29.89 22.54 -19.10
CA PHE A 582 29.56 21.12 -19.18
C PHE A 582 30.82 20.24 -19.20
N ASP A 583 31.80 20.56 -20.05
CA ASP A 583 33.02 19.76 -20.22
C ASP A 583 33.88 19.76 -18.93
N THR A 584 33.86 20.85 -18.16
CA THR A 584 34.64 20.97 -16.93
C THR A 584 33.89 20.56 -15.65
N LEU A 585 32.63 20.15 -15.76
CA LEU A 585 31.76 19.87 -14.61
C LEU A 585 32.35 18.80 -13.68
N PHE A 586 32.95 17.75 -14.24
CA PHE A 586 33.54 16.63 -13.48
C PHE A 586 35.07 16.54 -13.65
N LYS A 587 35.74 17.65 -14.00
CA LYS A 587 37.19 17.66 -14.29
C LYS A 587 38.10 17.20 -13.14
N HIS A 588 37.60 17.27 -11.90
CA HIS A 588 38.33 16.88 -10.69
C HIS A 588 38.01 15.45 -10.25
N ARG A 589 37.10 14.75 -10.93
CA ARG A 589 36.84 13.33 -10.69
C ARG A 589 37.87 12.49 -11.45
N ARG A 590 38.15 11.29 -10.95
CA ARG A 590 39.01 10.32 -11.64
C ARG A 590 38.45 10.03 -13.02
N ARG A 591 39.26 10.23 -14.05
CA ARG A 591 38.99 9.80 -15.42
C ARG A 591 39.62 8.43 -15.64
N ASP A 592 38.78 7.47 -15.96
CA ASP A 592 39.14 6.08 -16.28
C ASP A 592 38.25 5.60 -17.43
N GLU A 593 38.88 5.12 -18.51
CA GLU A 593 38.22 4.64 -19.71
C GLU A 593 37.52 3.30 -19.50
N ALA A 594 37.82 2.60 -18.41
CA ALA A 594 37.08 1.43 -17.94
C ALA A 594 35.64 1.77 -17.49
N GLY A 595 35.23 3.04 -17.57
CA GLY A 595 33.86 3.48 -17.35
C GLY A 595 33.64 4.26 -16.05
N SER A 596 34.63 5.06 -15.63
CA SER A 596 34.42 6.10 -14.61
C SER A 596 33.29 7.06 -15.00
N PHE A 597 32.69 7.73 -14.02
CA PHE A 597 31.63 8.69 -14.33
C PHE A 597 32.10 9.86 -15.20
N ALA A 598 33.30 10.41 -14.96
CA ALA A 598 33.86 11.49 -15.76
C ALA A 598 33.99 11.10 -17.24
N TYR A 599 34.46 9.87 -17.52
CA TYR A 599 34.56 9.35 -18.89
C TYR A 599 33.17 9.11 -19.52
N ARG A 600 32.22 8.53 -18.77
CA ARG A 600 30.84 8.37 -19.24
C ARG A 600 30.20 9.71 -19.60
N TRP A 601 30.40 10.73 -18.78
CA TRP A 601 29.92 12.08 -19.01
C TRP A 601 30.49 12.68 -20.30
N GLU A 602 31.82 12.60 -20.49
CA GLU A 602 32.51 13.02 -21.72
C GLU A 602 31.86 12.38 -22.96
N LYS A 603 31.69 11.06 -22.97
CA LYS A 603 31.10 10.33 -24.10
C LYS A 603 29.63 10.66 -24.36
N VAL A 604 28.86 10.92 -23.30
CA VAL A 604 27.48 11.41 -23.44
C VAL A 604 27.43 12.80 -24.08
N LEU A 605 28.35 13.70 -23.73
CA LEU A 605 28.40 15.03 -24.34
C LEU A 605 28.89 14.99 -25.79
N GLU A 606 29.89 14.17 -26.10
CA GLU A 606 30.37 13.95 -27.47
C GLU A 606 29.26 13.45 -28.39
N ARG A 607 28.48 12.44 -27.95
CA ARG A 607 27.37 11.92 -28.75
C ARG A 607 26.19 12.90 -28.84
N LEU A 608 25.93 13.68 -27.78
CA LEU A 608 24.93 14.74 -27.81
C LEU A 608 25.29 15.79 -28.86
N ASP A 609 26.57 16.17 -28.96
CA ASP A 609 27.02 17.20 -29.88
C ASP A 609 26.99 16.75 -31.33
N ARG A 610 27.34 15.49 -31.61
CA ARG A 610 27.38 14.94 -32.98
C ARG A 610 26.01 14.59 -33.54
N ALA A 611 25.02 14.32 -32.68
CA ALA A 611 23.71 13.82 -33.10
C ALA A 611 22.89 14.88 -33.86
N ASP A 612 22.17 14.45 -34.89
CA ASP A 612 21.08 15.23 -35.49
C ASP A 612 19.75 14.88 -34.79
N PRO A 613 19.13 15.83 -34.05
CA PRO A 613 17.85 15.62 -33.39
C PRO A 613 16.71 15.23 -34.35
N ARG A 614 16.76 15.67 -35.61
CA ARG A 614 15.74 15.37 -36.62
C ARG A 614 15.85 13.94 -37.11
N GLU A 615 17.05 13.45 -37.41
CA GLU A 615 17.26 12.05 -37.80
C GLU A 615 16.82 11.08 -36.68
N ILE A 616 17.07 11.43 -35.41
CA ILE A 616 16.59 10.64 -34.27
C ILE A 616 15.06 10.64 -34.22
N GLN A 617 14.43 11.82 -34.38
CA GLN A 617 12.97 11.93 -34.40
C GLN A 617 12.36 11.10 -35.55
N GLU A 618 12.98 11.11 -36.72
CA GLU A 618 12.55 10.32 -37.88
C GLU A 618 12.63 8.82 -37.59
N ARG A 619 13.71 8.34 -36.96
CA ARG A 619 13.80 6.92 -36.56
C ARG A 619 12.72 6.52 -35.55
N ILE A 620 12.37 7.40 -34.61
CA ILE A 620 11.24 7.16 -33.69
C ILE A 620 9.95 7.10 -34.51
N ARG A 621 9.71 8.08 -35.38
CA ARG A 621 8.52 8.19 -36.23
C ARG A 621 8.32 6.95 -37.09
N ASP A 622 9.37 6.47 -37.73
CA ASP A 622 9.32 5.32 -38.64
C ASP A 622 9.07 4.00 -37.89
N SER A 623 9.22 4.00 -36.56
CA SER A 623 8.92 2.86 -35.67
C SER A 623 7.53 2.98 -35.00
N LEU A 624 6.75 4.01 -35.32
CA LEU A 624 5.39 4.17 -34.78
C LEU A 624 4.38 3.36 -35.58
N ASP A 625 3.41 2.75 -34.88
CA ASP A 625 2.32 1.99 -35.50
C ASP A 625 1.18 2.89 -36.02
N VAL A 626 1.51 4.13 -36.44
CA VAL A 626 0.56 5.12 -36.99
C VAL A 626 1.17 5.84 -38.20
N ASP A 627 0.38 5.94 -39.27
CA ASP A 627 0.81 6.63 -40.49
C ASP A 627 0.70 8.15 -40.32
N LEU A 628 1.84 8.83 -40.33
CA LEU A 628 1.94 10.28 -40.17
C LEU A 628 2.13 11.03 -41.50
N VAL A 629 1.78 10.42 -42.65
CA VAL A 629 1.95 11.02 -43.98
C VAL A 629 1.00 12.21 -44.26
N ARG A 630 -0.11 12.38 -43.53
CA ARG A 630 -1.09 13.48 -43.77
C ARG A 630 -0.96 14.67 -42.79
N PRO A 631 -0.99 15.94 -43.25
CA PRO A 631 -1.02 17.10 -42.34
C PRO A 631 -2.29 17.09 -41.46
N PRO A 632 -2.24 17.72 -40.27
CA PRO A 632 -3.30 17.60 -39.25
C PRO A 632 -4.66 18.06 -39.77
N ARG A 633 -5.74 17.38 -39.34
CA ARG A 633 -7.09 17.93 -39.45
C ARG A 633 -7.18 19.18 -38.57
N PRO A 634 -7.68 20.32 -39.06
CA PRO A 634 -7.82 21.51 -38.22
C PRO A 634 -8.77 21.22 -37.06
N HIS A 635 -8.28 21.39 -35.83
CA HIS A 635 -9.14 21.37 -34.64
C HIS A 635 -10.12 22.55 -34.72
N HIS A 636 -11.42 22.26 -34.69
CA HIS A 636 -12.43 23.26 -34.38
C HIS A 636 -12.28 23.67 -32.92
N ALA A 637 -11.46 24.70 -32.67
CA ALA A 637 -11.53 25.45 -31.44
C ALA A 637 -12.91 26.14 -31.42
N ALA A 638 -13.84 25.63 -30.62
CA ALA A 638 -15.03 26.38 -30.25
C ALA A 638 -14.55 27.61 -29.47
N VAL A 639 -14.52 28.76 -30.14
CA VAL A 639 -14.34 30.06 -29.51
C VAL A 639 -15.59 30.32 -28.65
N PRO A 640 -15.48 30.53 -27.34
CA PRO A 640 -16.61 31.00 -26.55
C PRO A 640 -16.92 32.42 -27.02
N ALA A 641 -18.15 32.64 -27.47
CA ALA A 641 -18.65 33.96 -27.83
C ALA A 641 -18.45 34.91 -26.64
N ALA A 642 -17.66 35.95 -26.85
CA ALA A 642 -17.54 37.06 -25.93
C ALA A 642 -18.90 37.75 -25.81
N LEU A 643 -19.53 37.63 -24.65
CA LEU A 643 -20.56 38.57 -24.23
C LEU A 643 -19.87 39.87 -23.85
N GLY A 644 -20.35 40.96 -24.42
CA GLY A 644 -20.13 42.30 -23.91
C GLY A 644 -21.06 43.28 -24.61
N PRO A 645 -21.09 44.53 -24.12
CA PRO A 645 -21.40 44.95 -22.75
C PRO A 645 -22.89 44.91 -22.41
#